data_AF-A0A1R3KWT9-F1
#
_entry.id   AF-A0A1R3KWT9-F1
#
_cell.length_a   1.000
_cell.length_b   1.000
_cell.length_c   1.000
_cell.angle_alpha   90.00
_cell.angle_beta   90.00
_cell.angle_gamma   90.00
#
_symmetry.space_group_name_H-M   'P 1'
#
loop_
_entity.id
_entity.type
_entity.pdbx_description
1 polymer ?
#
loop_
_entity_poly.entity_id
_entity_poly.type
_entity_poly.pdbx_seq_one_letter_code
_entity_poly.pdbx_strand_id
1 'polypeptide(L)'
;MAICQSYGYPDLFLTFTCNGNWSELKDALEFFPGLRPEDRPDLVARVFHIKLRHFLDDIMKRAFFGPALAGSVAVSLSLRGCWLFFFLCSILSLLFFNHCSVPSLLNAVVCPLQICWLALYNMVTYSVEFQKRGLPHAHILLWLQPSAKLKGPDDIDRFVSAEIPDKDLDPIGYEAVTSLMMHGPCGPANPRAPCMEGRHCGKYFPKQFCSKTAMDENGYPTYRRRDTSAVCVKNGVVLDNRFVVPHNVDLLVRYQAHINVEVCNQSRAIKYLFKYINKGPDRSRVVIESNPPSDGSSEAGTGVVFNEIQAYLDCRYVCAYEACWRLFSFDIHFRQPAVLRLLVHLPDHHNVFFRSDDTAGSVLSRREVNKTMLTEWFVANAKCEEMGTTAQRGPTSFDQIKTVKGVLHPIFQSACKAHGLIGDDKEWNYAILEASNSSSSFKLRALLVADPTRLFEQHWRIIGDDIEHQFRRVMRNPRGVMPDGQLRDWVLSSVDDMLHCFGSSLEDRNLPLPDNDVRHATDDRLILEEMSYDRAQLNEDYSDYVGSLNPQQRSIYEAVVQSVQRADGKMFFVHGHGGTGKTFLWKALLAQIRLGNNIALDVASSGIAALLLLGGRTAHSSLIVWDDVPMMHRHCIEALDRSLRDVRSVVDRWFMHKPFGGITVVFGGDLRQILPIIPGASRTNVVNFTMCNSPLWEDLHVLHLTVNMRLLRSDFGPGQRDELRTFAKWLLDIGDGCLPAVSPSDDQDGDLIEIPDDLLVRFNGDPLNAMVEEIYPRFVDHYADRLYLSQRAVVTPFNTVVDAINQTMLDLIPGTSVDYFSYDKVGESSSIDTGESSPYPV
;
A
#
# COMPACT_ATOMS: atom_id res chain seq x y z
N MET A 1 9.42 16.40 -10.62
CA MET A 1 10.31 17.58 -10.64
C MET A 1 11.32 17.50 -11.77
N ALA A 2 12.30 16.58 -11.78
CA ALA A 2 13.31 16.51 -12.85
C ALA A 2 12.74 16.49 -14.29
N ILE A 3 11.75 15.63 -14.56
CA ILE A 3 11.06 15.58 -15.87
C ILE A 3 10.42 16.93 -16.23
N CYS A 4 9.77 17.58 -15.26
CA CYS A 4 9.08 18.84 -15.50
C CYS A 4 10.03 20.02 -15.69
N GLN A 5 11.20 20.01 -15.03
CA GLN A 5 12.26 20.99 -15.26
C GLN A 5 12.85 20.86 -16.67
N SER A 6 13.04 19.63 -17.16
CA SER A 6 13.63 19.39 -18.48
C SER A 6 12.66 19.61 -19.64
N TYR A 7 11.36 19.32 -19.44
CA TYR A 7 10.40 19.23 -20.54
C TYR A 7 9.10 20.04 -20.34
N GLY A 8 8.95 20.74 -19.22
CA GLY A 8 7.75 21.52 -18.88
C GLY A 8 6.65 20.70 -18.19
N TYR A 9 5.51 21.37 -17.97
CA TYR A 9 4.33 20.77 -17.33
C TYR A 9 3.64 19.73 -18.22
N PRO A 10 3.02 18.69 -17.64
CA PRO A 10 2.20 17.73 -18.40
C PRO A 10 1.03 18.43 -19.06
N ASP A 11 0.63 17.96 -20.24
CA ASP A 11 -0.43 18.57 -21.07
C ASP A 11 -1.81 17.92 -20.82
N LEU A 12 -1.85 16.63 -20.44
CA LEU A 12 -3.09 15.89 -20.15
C LEU A 12 -2.98 15.11 -18.84
N PHE A 13 -4.09 15.06 -18.11
CA PHE A 13 -4.34 14.22 -16.95
C PHE A 13 -5.48 13.25 -17.26
N LEU A 14 -5.20 11.95 -17.15
CA LEU A 14 -6.17 10.89 -17.45
C LEU A 14 -6.38 10.05 -16.19
N THR A 15 -7.61 9.59 -15.98
CA THR A 15 -7.87 8.51 -15.02
C THR A 15 -8.44 7.30 -15.73
N PHE A 16 -8.07 6.10 -15.31
CA PHE A 16 -8.53 4.84 -15.88
C PHE A 16 -8.95 3.88 -14.77
N THR A 17 -10.26 3.63 -14.66
CA THR A 17 -10.84 2.83 -13.56
C THR A 17 -11.25 1.45 -14.05
N CYS A 18 -10.97 0.42 -13.25
CA CYS A 18 -11.42 -0.93 -13.55
C CYS A 18 -12.95 -1.03 -13.66
N ASN A 19 -13.43 -1.80 -14.63
CA ASN A 19 -14.84 -2.16 -14.77
C ASN A 19 -15.03 -3.66 -14.52
N GLY A 20 -15.79 -4.01 -13.48
CA GLY A 20 -16.13 -5.40 -13.17
C GLY A 20 -16.99 -6.10 -14.24
N ASN A 21 -17.60 -5.35 -15.16
CA ASN A 21 -18.47 -5.87 -16.20
C ASN A 21 -17.77 -6.22 -17.52
N TRP A 22 -16.43 -6.14 -17.58
CA TRP A 22 -15.67 -6.52 -18.77
C TRP A 22 -15.96 -7.97 -19.19
N SER A 23 -16.09 -8.21 -20.49
CA SER A 23 -16.35 -9.54 -21.04
C SER A 23 -15.23 -10.50 -20.66
N GLU A 24 -13.97 -10.07 -20.65
CA GLU A 24 -12.85 -10.94 -20.25
C GLU A 24 -12.96 -11.44 -18.81
N LEU A 25 -13.58 -10.65 -17.91
CA LEU A 25 -13.86 -11.09 -16.54
C LEU A 25 -15.05 -12.04 -16.52
N LYS A 26 -16.12 -11.75 -17.27
CA LYS A 26 -17.29 -12.62 -17.37
C LYS A 26 -16.91 -14.00 -17.94
N ASP A 27 -16.20 -14.02 -19.06
CA ASP A 27 -15.71 -15.23 -19.73
C ASP A 27 -14.78 -16.04 -18.80
N ALA A 28 -13.88 -15.37 -18.07
CA ALA A 28 -13.01 -16.04 -17.11
C ALA A 28 -13.79 -16.60 -15.90
N LEU A 29 -14.88 -15.96 -15.49
CA LEU A 29 -15.75 -16.40 -14.39
C LEU A 29 -16.73 -17.51 -14.82
N GLU A 30 -16.97 -17.73 -16.12
CA GLU A 30 -17.77 -18.89 -16.58
C GLU A 30 -17.16 -20.23 -16.14
N PHE A 31 -15.83 -20.29 -15.99
CA PHE A 31 -15.12 -21.46 -15.44
C PHE A 31 -15.30 -21.63 -13.92
N PHE A 32 -15.90 -20.65 -13.24
CA PHE A 32 -16.11 -20.62 -11.79
C PHE A 32 -17.57 -20.24 -11.47
N PRO A 33 -18.53 -21.15 -11.71
CA PRO A 33 -19.95 -20.83 -11.60
C PRO A 33 -20.33 -20.31 -10.21
N GLY A 34 -21.07 -19.21 -10.18
CA GLY A 34 -21.55 -18.55 -8.95
C GLY A 34 -20.61 -17.49 -8.36
N LEU A 35 -19.39 -17.32 -8.88
CA LEU A 35 -18.47 -16.27 -8.41
C LEU A 35 -18.68 -14.95 -9.17
N ARG A 36 -18.55 -13.83 -8.45
CA ARG A 36 -18.55 -12.46 -8.99
C ARG A 36 -17.12 -11.96 -9.16
N PRO A 37 -16.87 -10.89 -9.95
CA PRO A 37 -15.54 -10.29 -10.07
C PRO A 37 -14.93 -9.87 -8.72
N GLU A 38 -15.78 -9.49 -7.77
CA GLU A 38 -15.40 -9.15 -6.39
C GLU A 38 -14.75 -10.33 -5.65
N ASP A 39 -15.14 -11.55 -5.98
CA ASP A 39 -14.66 -12.78 -5.34
C ASP A 39 -13.34 -13.28 -5.95
N ARG A 40 -12.90 -12.69 -7.08
CA ARG A 40 -11.68 -13.05 -7.84
C ARG A 40 -10.75 -11.85 -8.08
N PRO A 41 -10.19 -11.26 -7.01
CA PRO A 41 -9.31 -10.10 -7.09
C PRO A 41 -8.04 -10.36 -7.93
N ASP A 42 -7.61 -11.62 -8.03
CA ASP A 42 -6.50 -12.07 -8.87
C ASP A 42 -6.80 -11.89 -10.36
N LEU A 43 -8.03 -12.22 -10.81
CA LEU A 43 -8.45 -12.04 -12.20
C LEU A 43 -8.64 -10.56 -12.51
N VAL A 44 -9.30 -9.81 -11.61
CA VAL A 44 -9.53 -8.37 -11.76
C VAL A 44 -8.20 -7.61 -11.90
N ALA A 45 -7.21 -7.91 -11.05
CA ALA A 45 -5.89 -7.29 -11.13
C ALA A 45 -5.18 -7.58 -12.46
N ARG A 46 -5.24 -8.83 -12.96
CA ARG A 46 -4.63 -9.22 -14.23
C ARG A 46 -5.31 -8.58 -15.44
N VAL A 47 -6.65 -8.62 -15.51
CA VAL A 47 -7.40 -8.01 -16.63
C VAL A 47 -7.20 -6.50 -16.64
N PHE A 48 -7.27 -5.84 -15.47
CA PHE A 48 -6.99 -4.40 -15.38
C PHE A 48 -5.58 -4.06 -15.86
N HIS A 49 -4.57 -4.81 -15.44
CA HIS A 49 -3.19 -4.58 -15.87
C HIS A 49 -3.02 -4.75 -17.40
N ILE A 50 -3.66 -5.75 -18.01
CA ILE A 50 -3.67 -5.92 -19.48
C ILE A 50 -4.35 -4.74 -20.18
N LYS A 51 -5.53 -4.34 -19.71
CA LYS A 51 -6.29 -3.21 -20.27
C LYS A 51 -5.53 -1.89 -20.13
N LEU A 52 -4.89 -1.66 -18.97
CA LEU A 52 -4.06 -0.49 -18.72
C LEU A 52 -2.84 -0.46 -19.67
N ARG A 53 -2.16 -1.59 -19.90
CA ARG A 53 -1.07 -1.65 -20.89
C ARG A 53 -1.56 -1.34 -22.30
N HIS A 54 -2.70 -1.90 -22.70
CA HIS A 54 -3.29 -1.57 -24.01
C HIS A 54 -3.68 -0.10 -24.11
N PHE A 55 -4.19 0.49 -23.03
CA PHE A 55 -4.50 1.92 -22.95
C PHE A 55 -3.26 2.78 -23.13
N LEU A 56 -2.17 2.44 -22.43
CA LEU A 56 -0.87 3.10 -22.58
C LEU A 56 -0.31 2.97 -24.00
N ASP A 57 -0.43 1.80 -24.61
CA ASP A 57 0.01 1.57 -25.99
C ASP A 57 -0.77 2.43 -27.01
N ASP A 58 -2.07 2.62 -26.82
CA ASP A 58 -2.88 3.48 -27.67
C ASP A 58 -2.48 4.96 -27.55
N ILE A 59 -2.33 5.48 -26.32
CA ILE A 59 -1.98 6.89 -26.13
C ILE A 59 -0.51 7.18 -26.46
N MET A 60 0.39 6.21 -26.29
CA MET A 60 1.82 6.38 -26.56
C MET A 60 2.18 5.97 -27.99
N LYS A 61 2.00 4.69 -28.34
CA LYS A 61 2.51 4.12 -29.62
C LYS A 61 1.61 4.49 -30.79
N ARG A 62 0.30 4.49 -30.59
CA ARG A 62 -0.67 4.86 -31.64
C ARG A 62 -0.99 6.35 -31.66
N ALA A 63 -0.39 7.12 -30.75
CA ALA A 63 -0.48 8.58 -30.71
C ALA A 63 -1.93 9.08 -30.75
N PHE A 64 -2.82 8.48 -29.95
CA PHE A 64 -4.25 8.81 -29.95
C PHE A 64 -4.52 10.31 -29.76
N PHE A 65 -3.85 10.95 -28.80
CA PHE A 65 -3.93 12.40 -28.55
C PHE A 65 -2.91 13.22 -29.37
N GLY A 66 -2.32 12.62 -30.41
CA GLY A 66 -1.13 13.10 -31.09
C GLY A 66 0.16 12.51 -30.51
N PRO A 67 1.31 12.70 -31.19
CA PRO A 67 2.57 12.14 -30.75
C PRO A 67 2.96 12.66 -29.37
N ALA A 68 3.18 11.74 -28.43
CA ALA A 68 3.70 12.06 -27.12
C ALA A 68 5.12 12.63 -27.25
N LEU A 69 5.47 13.57 -26.35
CA LEU A 69 6.79 14.16 -26.32
C LEU A 69 7.81 13.03 -26.16
N ALA A 70 8.66 12.87 -27.17
CA ALA A 70 9.68 11.85 -27.14
C ALA A 70 10.98 12.47 -26.63
N GLY A 71 11.64 11.79 -25.69
CA GLY A 71 13.03 12.09 -25.39
C GLY A 71 13.85 11.94 -26.66
N SER A 72 14.51 13.01 -27.11
CA SER A 72 15.28 12.97 -28.35
C SER A 72 16.57 12.17 -28.17
N VAL A 73 16.60 10.93 -28.68
CA VAL A 73 17.85 10.33 -29.18
C VAL A 73 17.78 10.40 -30.70
N ALA A 74 18.24 11.50 -31.26
CA ALA A 74 18.35 11.65 -32.70
C ALA A 74 19.53 10.80 -33.19
N VAL A 75 19.25 9.57 -33.62
CA VAL A 75 20.23 8.78 -34.38
C VAL A 75 20.27 9.34 -35.80
N SER A 76 21.15 10.31 -36.03
CA SER A 76 21.55 10.71 -37.38
C SER A 76 22.49 9.63 -37.93
N LEU A 77 21.94 8.59 -38.57
CA LEU A 77 22.74 7.78 -39.49
C LEU A 77 23.14 8.70 -40.64
N SER A 78 24.44 9.02 -40.76
CA SER A 78 24.93 9.79 -41.90
C SER A 78 24.56 9.03 -43.19
N LEU A 79 23.89 9.72 -44.13
CA LEU A 79 23.50 9.15 -45.43
C LEU A 79 24.68 8.50 -46.18
N ARG A 80 25.94 8.82 -45.84
CA ARG A 80 27.14 8.24 -46.46
C ARG A 80 27.38 6.77 -46.05
N GLY A 81 27.00 6.37 -44.83
CA GLY A 81 27.14 4.98 -44.36
C GLY A 81 26.15 4.02 -45.04
N CYS A 82 24.93 4.49 -45.30
CA CYS A 82 23.93 3.71 -46.03
C CYS A 82 24.34 3.45 -47.48
N TRP A 83 24.95 4.42 -48.18
CA TRP A 83 25.41 4.20 -49.56
C TRP A 83 26.51 3.14 -49.66
N LEU A 84 27.45 3.08 -48.71
CA LEU A 84 28.49 2.06 -48.71
C LEU A 84 27.91 0.65 -48.45
N PHE A 85 26.93 0.56 -47.55
CA PHE A 85 26.23 -0.68 -47.25
C PHE A 85 25.36 -1.16 -48.42
N PHE A 86 24.65 -0.25 -49.11
CA PHE A 86 23.91 -0.55 -50.34
C PHE A 86 24.85 -0.96 -51.49
N PHE A 87 26.03 -0.35 -51.62
CA PHE A 87 27.01 -0.70 -52.66
C PHE A 87 27.66 -2.07 -52.41
N LEU A 88 28.00 -2.38 -51.16
CA LEU A 88 28.54 -3.69 -50.74
C LEU A 88 27.49 -4.81 -50.85
N CYS A 89 26.24 -4.56 -50.44
CA CYS A 89 25.15 -5.52 -50.62
C CYS A 89 24.84 -5.76 -52.10
N SER A 90 24.93 -4.73 -52.96
CA SER A 90 24.72 -4.87 -54.41
C SER A 90 25.81 -5.73 -55.08
N ILE A 91 27.07 -5.58 -54.65
CA ILE A 91 28.20 -6.41 -55.12
C ILE A 91 28.08 -7.85 -54.64
N LEU A 92 27.67 -8.06 -53.38
CA LEU A 92 27.43 -9.40 -52.83
C LEU A 92 26.23 -10.08 -53.52
N SER A 93 25.17 -9.35 -53.87
CA SER A 93 24.06 -9.93 -54.63
C SER A 93 24.47 -10.32 -56.05
N LEU A 94 25.40 -9.62 -56.70
CA LEU A 94 25.91 -9.98 -58.04
C LEU A 94 26.84 -11.19 -58.04
N LEU A 95 27.55 -11.47 -56.94
CA LEU A 95 28.51 -12.58 -56.84
C LEU A 95 27.87 -13.93 -56.46
N PHE A 96 26.64 -13.94 -55.94
CA PHE A 96 25.96 -15.17 -55.47
C PHE A 96 24.78 -15.63 -56.34
N PHE A 97 24.66 -15.12 -57.57
CA PHE A 97 23.51 -15.35 -58.44
C PHE A 97 23.38 -16.75 -59.06
N ASN A 98 24.06 -17.78 -58.55
CA ASN A 98 23.94 -19.12 -59.15
C ASN A 98 23.40 -20.25 -58.29
N HIS A 99 23.20 -20.13 -56.97
CA HIS A 99 22.65 -21.28 -56.21
C HIS A 99 21.93 -20.92 -54.90
N CYS A 100 20.83 -20.15 -54.91
CA CYS A 100 19.84 -20.23 -53.84
C CYS A 100 18.47 -19.63 -54.21
N SER A 101 17.40 -20.27 -53.76
CA SER A 101 16.00 -19.92 -53.97
C SER A 101 15.55 -18.66 -53.21
N VAL A 102 14.70 -17.87 -53.87
CA VAL A 102 14.27 -16.49 -53.59
C VAL A 102 13.60 -16.18 -52.22
N PRO A 103 13.02 -17.11 -51.42
CA PRO A 103 12.35 -16.71 -50.16
C PRO A 103 13.27 -16.27 -49.01
N SER A 104 14.57 -16.60 -49.05
CA SER A 104 15.50 -16.35 -47.94
C SER A 104 16.08 -14.93 -47.90
N LEU A 105 16.05 -14.22 -49.04
CA LEU A 105 16.66 -12.88 -49.17
C LEU A 105 15.72 -11.75 -48.76
N LEU A 106 14.39 -11.93 -48.89
CA LEU A 106 13.43 -10.92 -48.45
C LEU A 106 13.46 -10.74 -46.92
N ASN A 107 13.70 -11.81 -46.17
CA ASN A 107 13.83 -11.73 -44.70
C ASN A 107 15.17 -11.15 -44.23
N ALA A 108 16.22 -11.15 -45.07
CA ALA A 108 17.52 -10.60 -44.72
C ALA A 108 17.63 -9.08 -44.97
N VAL A 109 16.84 -8.53 -45.89
CA VAL A 109 16.87 -7.10 -46.27
C VAL A 109 15.78 -6.28 -45.59
N VAL A 110 14.66 -6.90 -45.20
CA VAL A 110 13.53 -6.19 -44.54
C VAL A 110 13.74 -6.03 -43.02
N CYS A 111 14.54 -6.90 -42.40
CA CYS A 111 14.77 -6.88 -40.95
C CYS A 111 15.55 -5.65 -40.43
N PRO A 112 16.56 -5.08 -41.14
CA PRO A 112 17.27 -3.90 -40.65
C PRO A 112 16.49 -2.58 -40.80
N LEU A 113 15.55 -2.49 -41.75
CA LEU A 113 14.76 -1.27 -42.00
C LEU A 113 13.68 -1.03 -40.93
N GLN A 114 13.25 -2.06 -40.21
CA GLN A 114 12.33 -1.96 -39.08
C GLN A 114 13.03 -1.67 -37.74
N ILE A 115 14.35 -1.89 -37.64
CA ILE A 115 15.12 -1.65 -36.41
C ILE A 115 15.66 -0.21 -36.33
N CYS A 116 15.72 0.53 -37.45
CA CYS A 116 16.22 1.91 -37.50
C CYS A 116 15.13 3.01 -37.48
N TRP A 117 13.86 2.68 -37.25
CA TRP A 117 12.86 3.69 -36.90
C TRP A 117 13.08 4.13 -35.46
N LEU A 118 13.84 5.22 -35.30
CA LEU A 118 13.75 6.20 -34.21
C LEU A 118 13.18 5.64 -32.89
N ALA A 119 14.05 5.19 -31.99
CA ALA A 119 13.69 4.92 -30.60
C ALA A 119 13.33 6.24 -29.88
N LEU A 120 12.18 6.80 -30.24
CA LEU A 120 11.53 7.94 -29.63
C LEU A 120 10.76 7.41 -28.42
N TYR A 121 11.34 7.58 -27.23
CA TYR A 121 10.68 7.18 -25.98
C TYR A 121 9.62 8.21 -25.60
N ASN A 122 8.34 7.85 -25.79
CA ASN A 122 7.19 8.65 -25.39
C ASN A 122 7.16 8.93 -23.89
N MET A 123 6.84 10.16 -23.50
CA MET A 123 6.88 10.59 -22.11
C MET A 123 5.53 10.45 -21.40
N VAL A 124 5.47 9.57 -20.41
CA VAL A 124 4.27 9.28 -19.61
C VAL A 124 4.68 8.95 -18.18
N THR A 125 3.83 9.32 -17.22
CA THR A 125 3.95 8.85 -15.84
C THR A 125 2.59 8.41 -15.33
N TYR A 126 2.51 7.26 -14.67
CA TYR A 126 1.27 6.84 -14.01
C TYR A 126 1.49 6.26 -12.63
N SER A 127 0.43 6.31 -11.82
CA SER A 127 0.34 5.66 -10.51
C SER A 127 -0.97 4.91 -10.41
N VAL A 128 -0.93 3.66 -9.95
CA VAL A 128 -2.13 2.86 -9.65
C VAL A 128 -2.48 2.99 -8.16
N GLU A 129 -3.74 3.27 -7.89
CA GLU A 129 -4.35 3.39 -6.58
C GLU A 129 -5.45 2.33 -6.41
N PHE A 130 -5.62 1.86 -5.18
CA PHE A 130 -6.70 0.95 -4.79
C PHE A 130 -7.60 1.68 -3.81
N GLN A 131 -8.75 2.16 -4.27
CA GLN A 131 -9.68 2.92 -3.42
C GLN A 131 -10.26 2.01 -2.32
N LYS A 132 -10.83 2.56 -1.23
CA LYS A 132 -11.37 1.82 -0.07
C LYS A 132 -12.41 0.71 -0.38
N ARG A 133 -12.94 0.64 -1.61
CA ARG A 133 -13.83 -0.44 -2.12
C ARG A 133 -13.15 -1.42 -3.09
N GLY A 134 -11.84 -1.30 -3.29
CA GLY A 134 -10.97 -2.34 -3.85
C GLY A 134 -10.61 -2.26 -5.34
N LEU A 135 -11.41 -1.63 -6.20
CA LEU A 135 -11.09 -1.66 -7.64
C LEU A 135 -9.82 -0.86 -8.00
N PRO A 136 -8.91 -1.42 -8.82
CA PRO A 136 -7.75 -0.70 -9.30
C PRO A 136 -8.13 0.53 -10.13
N HIS A 137 -7.41 1.63 -9.90
CA HIS A 137 -7.62 2.91 -10.57
C HIS A 137 -6.28 3.55 -10.89
N ALA A 138 -6.03 3.92 -12.16
CA ALA A 138 -4.78 4.53 -12.58
C ALA A 138 -4.95 6.04 -12.78
N HIS A 139 -4.00 6.81 -12.26
CA HIS A 139 -3.81 8.24 -12.53
C HIS A 139 -2.63 8.39 -13.48
N ILE A 140 -2.83 8.99 -14.66
CA ILE A 140 -1.86 9.03 -15.75
C ILE A 140 -1.64 10.49 -16.18
N LEU A 141 -0.38 10.88 -16.37
CA LEU A 141 0.01 12.15 -16.97
C LEU A 141 0.73 11.93 -18.28
N LEU A 142 0.37 12.72 -19.28
CA LEU A 142 0.91 12.64 -20.63
C LEU A 142 1.47 14.01 -21.05
N TRP A 143 2.63 13.97 -21.71
CA TRP A 143 3.23 15.13 -22.36
C TRP A 143 3.18 14.94 -23.86
N LEU A 144 2.75 15.97 -24.58
CA LEU A 144 2.57 15.96 -26.03
C LEU A 144 3.73 16.71 -26.71
N GLN A 145 4.09 16.29 -27.93
CA GLN A 145 5.04 17.05 -28.74
C GLN A 145 4.53 18.47 -29.00
N PRO A 146 5.42 19.47 -29.21
CA PRO A 146 5.01 20.85 -29.50
C PRO A 146 4.04 21.01 -30.69
N SER A 147 4.07 20.07 -31.64
CA SER A 147 3.16 19.99 -32.78
C SER A 147 1.76 19.48 -32.41
N ALA A 148 1.64 18.70 -31.34
CA ALA A 148 0.42 18.06 -30.85
C ALA A 148 -0.19 18.75 -29.62
N LYS A 149 0.48 19.77 -29.07
CA LYS A 149 -0.04 20.53 -27.94
C LYS A 149 -1.39 21.18 -28.27
N LEU A 150 -2.31 21.10 -27.32
CA LEU A 150 -3.64 21.71 -27.39
C LEU A 150 -3.50 23.22 -27.17
N LYS A 151 -3.58 24.01 -28.25
CA LYS A 151 -3.27 25.46 -28.21
C LYS A 151 -4.52 26.33 -28.06
N GLY A 152 -5.69 25.80 -28.37
CA GLY A 152 -6.95 26.52 -28.23
C GLY A 152 -8.16 25.62 -27.96
N PRO A 153 -9.34 26.22 -27.71
CA PRO A 153 -10.57 25.49 -27.39
C PRO A 153 -10.96 24.43 -28.42
N ASP A 154 -10.77 24.68 -29.71
CA ASP A 154 -11.13 23.74 -30.77
C ASP A 154 -10.25 22.47 -30.74
N ASP A 155 -8.98 22.60 -30.35
CA ASP A 155 -8.08 21.45 -30.16
C ASP A 155 -8.51 20.61 -28.95
N ILE A 156 -8.98 21.28 -27.88
CA ILE A 156 -9.48 20.61 -26.66
C ILE A 156 -10.77 19.85 -26.98
N ASP A 157 -11.73 20.52 -27.64
CA ASP A 157 -13.04 19.95 -28.00
C ASP A 157 -12.93 18.75 -28.96
N ARG A 158 -11.79 18.59 -29.65
CA ARG A 158 -11.50 17.41 -30.47
C ARG A 158 -11.29 16.15 -29.64
N PHE A 159 -10.73 16.28 -28.44
CA PHE A 159 -10.32 15.15 -27.61
C PHE A 159 -11.11 15.01 -26.31
N VAL A 160 -11.66 16.11 -25.79
CA VAL A 160 -12.39 16.16 -24.53
C VAL A 160 -13.82 16.65 -24.76
N SER A 161 -14.78 15.83 -24.37
CA SER A 161 -16.20 16.16 -24.35
C SER A 161 -16.73 16.14 -22.92
N ALA A 162 -17.70 16.99 -22.65
CA ALA A 162 -18.47 17.01 -21.41
C ALA A 162 -19.98 16.98 -21.71
N GLU A 163 -20.37 16.35 -22.82
CA GLU A 163 -21.74 16.29 -23.34
C GLU A 163 -22.19 14.84 -23.51
N ILE A 164 -23.49 14.58 -23.37
CA ILE A 164 -24.14 13.31 -23.69
C ILE A 164 -24.30 13.23 -25.22
N PRO A 165 -23.79 12.17 -25.88
CA PRO A 165 -24.02 11.94 -27.31
C PRO A 165 -25.51 11.83 -27.65
N ASP A 166 -25.87 12.15 -28.90
CA ASP A 166 -27.26 11.98 -29.35
C ASP A 166 -27.59 10.48 -29.44
N LYS A 167 -28.70 10.07 -28.80
CA LYS A 167 -29.08 8.66 -28.68
C LYS A 167 -29.44 8.02 -30.03
N ASP A 168 -29.99 8.79 -30.96
CA ASP A 168 -30.44 8.27 -32.26
C ASP A 168 -29.27 8.21 -33.26
N LEU A 169 -28.31 9.12 -33.15
CA LEU A 169 -27.13 9.17 -34.01
C LEU A 169 -25.97 8.29 -33.51
N ASP A 170 -25.73 8.26 -32.20
CA ASP A 170 -24.66 7.50 -31.56
C ASP A 170 -25.18 6.77 -30.31
N PRO A 171 -25.94 5.68 -30.49
CA PRO A 171 -26.49 4.91 -29.38
C PRO A 171 -25.40 4.27 -28.51
N ILE A 172 -24.27 3.89 -29.11
CA ILE A 172 -23.16 3.24 -28.41
C ILE A 172 -22.42 4.24 -27.53
N GLY A 173 -22.12 5.44 -28.04
CA GLY A 173 -21.54 6.52 -27.25
C GLY A 173 -22.51 7.02 -26.18
N TYR A 174 -23.81 7.13 -26.48
CA TYR A 174 -24.83 7.46 -25.50
C TYR A 174 -24.81 6.46 -24.33
N GLU A 175 -24.84 5.15 -24.61
CA GLU A 175 -24.80 4.12 -23.57
C GLU A 175 -23.50 4.17 -22.75
N ALA A 176 -22.35 4.34 -23.40
CA ALA A 176 -21.06 4.43 -22.73
C ALA A 176 -20.98 5.66 -21.80
N VAL A 177 -21.39 6.84 -22.26
CA VAL A 177 -21.32 8.08 -21.46
C VAL A 177 -22.32 8.05 -20.31
N THR A 178 -23.56 7.63 -20.56
CA THR A 178 -24.61 7.62 -19.53
C THR A 178 -24.34 6.61 -18.42
N SER A 179 -23.71 5.47 -18.74
CA SER A 179 -23.34 4.46 -17.77
C SER A 179 -22.05 4.80 -17.01
N LEU A 180 -21.01 5.29 -17.70
CA LEU A 180 -19.66 5.40 -17.14
C LEU A 180 -19.29 6.83 -16.69
N MET A 181 -19.84 7.88 -17.29
CA MET A 181 -19.33 9.25 -17.10
C MET A 181 -20.35 10.24 -16.49
N MET A 182 -21.48 9.75 -15.97
CA MET A 182 -22.45 10.59 -15.27
C MET A 182 -22.14 10.69 -13.78
N HIS A 183 -21.88 11.91 -13.31
CA HIS A 183 -21.77 12.22 -11.88
C HIS A 183 -23.14 12.22 -11.21
N GLY A 184 -23.23 11.64 -10.02
CA GLY A 184 -24.47 11.65 -9.25
C GLY A 184 -25.51 10.61 -9.71
N PRO A 185 -26.75 10.67 -9.18
CA PRO A 185 -27.38 11.86 -8.60
C PRO A 185 -26.79 12.30 -7.25
N CYS A 186 -26.66 13.62 -7.07
CA CYS A 186 -26.18 14.32 -5.87
C CYS A 186 -26.94 15.64 -5.69
N GLY A 187 -26.56 16.46 -4.73
CA GLY A 187 -27.24 17.72 -4.43
C GLY A 187 -28.60 17.49 -3.75
N PRO A 188 -29.59 18.35 -3.98
CA PRO A 188 -30.93 18.18 -3.42
C PRO A 188 -31.59 16.85 -3.80
N ALA A 189 -31.24 16.28 -4.95
CA ALA A 189 -31.76 15.00 -5.42
C ALA A 189 -31.20 13.81 -4.64
N ASN A 190 -30.00 13.94 -4.04
CA ASN A 190 -29.42 12.92 -3.17
C ASN A 190 -28.45 13.56 -2.16
N PRO A 191 -28.95 14.09 -1.03
CA PRO A 191 -28.14 14.77 -0.02
C PRO A 191 -27.15 13.84 0.69
N ARG A 192 -27.37 12.52 0.63
CA ARG A 192 -26.51 11.49 1.23
C ARG A 192 -25.43 10.98 0.27
N ALA A 193 -25.31 11.54 -0.93
CA ALA A 193 -24.28 11.10 -1.87
C ALA A 193 -22.87 11.32 -1.28
N PRO A 194 -21.90 10.40 -1.49
CA PRO A 194 -20.56 10.51 -0.91
C PRO A 194 -19.78 11.77 -1.30
N CYS A 195 -20.21 12.45 -2.36
CA CYS A 195 -19.62 13.71 -2.83
C CYS A 195 -20.22 14.96 -2.17
N MET A 196 -21.22 14.83 -1.29
CA MET A 196 -21.88 15.96 -0.65
C MET A 196 -21.06 16.48 0.53
N GLU A 197 -20.85 17.78 0.54
CA GLU A 197 -20.16 18.52 1.59
C GLU A 197 -21.17 19.53 2.15
N GLY A 198 -21.79 19.18 3.28
CA GLY A 198 -22.94 19.90 3.79
C GLY A 198 -24.13 19.85 2.81
N ARG A 199 -24.41 20.98 2.13
CA ARG A 199 -25.55 21.11 1.19
C ARG A 199 -25.16 21.21 -0.28
N HIS A 200 -23.87 21.24 -0.61
CA HIS A 200 -23.38 21.33 -1.98
C HIS A 200 -22.54 20.11 -2.34
N CYS A 201 -22.40 19.83 -3.63
CA CYS A 201 -21.47 18.81 -4.10
C CYS A 201 -20.05 19.35 -4.03
N GLY A 202 -19.13 18.65 -3.37
CA GLY A 202 -17.70 19.02 -3.30
C GLY A 202 -16.99 19.02 -4.65
N LYS A 203 -17.58 18.39 -5.67
CA LYS A 203 -17.12 18.44 -7.07
C LYS A 203 -17.83 19.50 -7.92
N TYR A 204 -18.65 20.33 -7.27
CA TYR A 204 -19.39 21.45 -7.86
C TYR A 204 -20.34 21.02 -9.00
N PHE A 205 -21.02 19.89 -8.82
CA PHE A 205 -22.12 19.48 -9.68
C PHE A 205 -23.47 19.95 -9.12
N PRO A 206 -24.44 20.34 -9.97
CA PRO A 206 -24.35 20.47 -11.43
C PRO A 206 -23.43 21.62 -11.87
N LYS A 207 -22.67 21.40 -12.96
CA LYS A 207 -21.86 22.45 -13.61
C LYS A 207 -22.77 23.43 -14.37
N GLN A 208 -22.22 24.59 -14.76
CA GLN A 208 -22.94 25.54 -15.61
C GLN A 208 -22.90 25.10 -17.08
N PHE A 209 -23.91 25.47 -17.85
CA PHE A 209 -23.89 25.31 -19.30
C PHE A 209 -22.92 26.32 -19.92
N CYS A 210 -22.17 25.86 -20.92
CA CYS A 210 -21.21 26.68 -21.64
C CYS A 210 -21.21 26.29 -23.12
N SER A 211 -21.45 27.26 -24.02
CA SER A 211 -21.59 26.98 -25.45
C SER A 211 -20.27 26.62 -26.16
N LYS A 212 -19.12 27.00 -25.58
CA LYS A 212 -17.77 26.74 -26.11
C LYS A 212 -16.80 26.53 -24.96
N THR A 213 -15.72 25.78 -25.18
CA THR A 213 -14.66 25.68 -24.18
C THR A 213 -13.97 27.03 -24.00
N ALA A 214 -13.75 27.43 -22.74
CA ALA A 214 -13.10 28.69 -22.39
C ALA A 214 -11.95 28.42 -21.41
N MET A 215 -10.85 29.16 -21.53
CA MET A 215 -9.72 29.07 -20.59
C MET A 215 -9.86 30.20 -19.57
N ASP A 216 -9.73 29.89 -18.28
CA ASP A 216 -9.69 30.92 -17.24
C ASP A 216 -8.31 31.63 -17.19
N GLU A 217 -8.19 32.67 -16.36
CA GLU A 217 -6.94 33.43 -16.16
C GLU A 217 -5.80 32.56 -15.60
N ASN A 218 -6.15 31.42 -15.01
CA ASN A 218 -5.23 30.41 -14.49
C ASN A 218 -4.93 29.31 -15.52
N GLY A 219 -5.48 29.35 -16.74
CA GLY A 219 -5.26 28.32 -17.75
C GLY A 219 -6.02 27.01 -17.56
N TYR A 220 -7.05 26.95 -16.72
CA TYR A 220 -7.99 25.83 -16.67
C TYR A 220 -9.09 25.95 -17.73
N PRO A 221 -9.40 24.86 -18.45
CA PRO A 221 -10.54 24.85 -19.36
C PRO A 221 -11.85 24.62 -18.60
N THR A 222 -12.78 25.55 -18.77
CA THR A 222 -14.21 25.28 -18.62
C THR A 222 -14.70 24.62 -19.90
N TYR A 223 -14.90 23.30 -19.86
CA TYR A 223 -15.32 22.52 -21.02
C TYR A 223 -16.70 22.91 -21.54
N ARG A 224 -16.87 22.84 -22.86
CA ARG A 224 -18.15 23.01 -23.54
C ARG A 224 -19.20 22.02 -22.99
N ARG A 225 -20.33 22.57 -22.58
CA ARG A 225 -21.53 21.88 -22.07
C ARG A 225 -22.76 22.58 -22.62
N ARG A 226 -23.21 22.24 -23.83
CA ARG A 226 -24.40 22.84 -24.42
C ARG A 226 -25.66 22.27 -23.78
N ASP A 227 -26.71 23.08 -23.73
CA ASP A 227 -28.04 22.58 -23.44
C ASP A 227 -28.63 21.99 -24.73
N THR A 228 -28.37 20.71 -24.96
CA THR A 228 -28.85 19.98 -26.15
C THR A 228 -30.19 19.28 -25.89
N SER A 229 -30.82 19.49 -24.74
CA SER A 229 -31.97 18.69 -24.25
C SER A 229 -31.70 17.18 -24.09
N ALA A 230 -30.45 16.73 -24.29
CA ALA A 230 -30.05 15.35 -24.05
C ALA A 230 -30.04 15.05 -22.55
N VAL A 231 -30.71 13.96 -22.17
CA VAL A 231 -30.86 13.54 -20.77
C VAL A 231 -30.69 12.04 -20.61
N CYS A 232 -30.33 11.62 -19.42
CA CYS A 232 -30.40 10.22 -18.99
C CYS A 232 -31.04 10.11 -17.60
N VAL A 233 -31.61 8.94 -17.30
CA VAL A 233 -32.23 8.68 -16.00
C VAL A 233 -31.31 7.78 -15.18
N LYS A 234 -30.90 8.23 -14.00
CA LYS A 234 -30.05 7.47 -13.07
C LYS A 234 -30.69 7.46 -11.69
N ASN A 235 -31.00 6.28 -11.17
CA ASN A 235 -31.74 6.08 -9.91
C ASN A 235 -33.05 6.91 -9.84
N GLY A 236 -33.80 6.99 -10.94
CA GLY A 236 -35.04 7.77 -11.03
C GLY A 236 -34.87 9.28 -11.16
N VAL A 237 -33.63 9.79 -11.20
CA VAL A 237 -33.32 11.22 -11.37
C VAL A 237 -32.90 11.50 -12.80
N VAL A 238 -33.48 12.53 -13.41
CA VAL A 238 -33.10 13.01 -14.75
C VAL A 238 -31.84 13.87 -14.64
N LEU A 239 -30.79 13.48 -15.35
CA LEU A 239 -29.51 14.17 -15.42
C LEU A 239 -29.24 14.62 -16.86
N ASP A 240 -28.63 15.79 -17.01
CA ASP A 240 -28.26 16.40 -18.29
C ASP A 240 -26.74 16.64 -18.38
N ASN A 241 -26.30 17.37 -19.41
CA ASN A 241 -24.88 17.68 -19.67
C ASN A 241 -24.17 18.38 -18.50
N ARG A 242 -24.88 18.95 -17.53
CA ARG A 242 -24.28 19.57 -16.33
C ARG A 242 -23.67 18.53 -15.38
N PHE A 243 -24.06 17.26 -15.50
CA PHE A 243 -23.59 16.14 -14.68
C PHE A 243 -22.53 15.27 -15.35
N VAL A 244 -22.14 15.57 -16.59
CA VAL A 244 -21.17 14.76 -17.34
C VAL A 244 -19.75 15.04 -16.86
N VAL A 245 -18.98 14.00 -16.58
CA VAL A 245 -17.55 14.08 -16.29
C VAL A 245 -16.77 14.18 -17.62
N PRO A 246 -15.75 15.06 -17.74
CA PRO A 246 -14.95 15.20 -18.97
C PRO A 246 -14.36 13.87 -19.46
N HIS A 247 -14.52 13.56 -20.74
CA HIS A 247 -14.16 12.24 -21.28
C HIS A 247 -13.85 12.29 -22.78
N ASN A 248 -13.40 11.16 -23.31
CA ASN A 248 -13.33 10.92 -24.75
C ASN A 248 -14.19 9.72 -25.12
N VAL A 249 -15.19 9.90 -25.99
CA VAL A 249 -16.19 8.87 -26.30
C VAL A 249 -15.54 7.62 -26.90
N ASP A 250 -14.59 7.76 -27.83
CA ASP A 250 -13.92 6.62 -28.47
C ASP A 250 -13.17 5.75 -27.46
N LEU A 251 -12.50 6.37 -26.49
CA LEU A 251 -11.81 5.65 -25.41
C LEU A 251 -12.81 4.93 -24.49
N LEU A 252 -13.94 5.55 -24.15
CA LEU A 252 -14.98 4.90 -23.35
C LEU A 252 -15.56 3.69 -24.07
N VAL A 253 -15.90 3.83 -25.36
CA VAL A 253 -16.48 2.75 -26.16
C VAL A 253 -15.49 1.60 -26.31
N ARG A 254 -14.21 1.91 -26.54
CA ARG A 254 -13.18 0.89 -26.75
C ARG A 254 -12.81 0.11 -25.49
N TYR A 255 -12.69 0.79 -24.36
CA TYR A 255 -12.23 0.16 -23.11
C TYR A 255 -13.38 -0.21 -22.18
N GLN A 256 -14.59 0.27 -22.43
CA GLN A 256 -15.77 0.06 -21.59
C GLN A 256 -15.43 0.31 -20.12
N ALA A 257 -14.84 1.47 -19.83
CA ALA A 257 -14.28 1.81 -18.53
C ALA A 257 -14.54 3.28 -18.20
N HIS A 258 -14.60 3.63 -16.92
CA HIS A 258 -14.66 5.02 -16.50
C HIS A 258 -13.31 5.69 -16.76
N ILE A 259 -13.24 6.53 -17.79
CA ILE A 259 -12.02 7.23 -18.23
C ILE A 259 -12.25 8.74 -18.22
N ASN A 260 -11.68 9.42 -17.24
CA ASN A 260 -11.67 10.88 -17.20
C ASN A 260 -10.52 11.42 -18.04
N VAL A 261 -10.77 12.45 -18.84
CA VAL A 261 -9.74 13.13 -19.65
C VAL A 261 -9.79 14.61 -19.33
N GLU A 262 -8.72 15.13 -18.76
CA GLU A 262 -8.59 16.54 -18.42
C GLU A 262 -7.33 17.15 -19.01
N VAL A 263 -7.43 18.40 -19.46
CA VAL A 263 -6.28 19.21 -19.85
C VAL A 263 -5.61 19.73 -18.59
N CYS A 264 -4.29 19.59 -18.54
CA CYS A 264 -3.46 20.07 -17.46
C CYS A 264 -2.38 20.97 -18.07
N ASN A 265 -2.05 22.11 -17.45
CA ASN A 265 -0.94 22.95 -17.89
C ASN A 265 -0.19 23.65 -16.74
N GLN A 266 -0.39 23.21 -15.49
CA GLN A 266 0.16 23.87 -14.30
C GLN A 266 0.93 22.94 -13.36
N SER A 267 1.72 23.55 -12.47
CA SER A 267 2.45 22.89 -11.38
C SER A 267 1.55 22.16 -10.37
N ARG A 268 0.28 22.55 -10.24
CA ARG A 268 -0.70 21.90 -9.33
C ARG A 268 -0.96 20.43 -9.68
N ALA A 269 -0.96 20.04 -10.96
CA ALA A 269 -1.10 18.63 -11.34
C ALA A 269 0.12 17.78 -10.97
N ILE A 270 1.31 18.40 -10.90
CA ILE A 270 2.51 17.76 -10.35
C ILE A 270 2.33 17.51 -8.85
N LYS A 271 1.77 18.45 -8.09
CA LYS A 271 1.42 18.24 -6.66
C LYS A 271 0.42 17.09 -6.51
N TYR A 272 -0.59 17.04 -7.38
CA TYR A 272 -1.60 15.98 -7.41
C TYR A 272 -0.95 14.61 -7.70
N LEU A 273 -0.04 14.50 -8.65
CA LEU A 273 0.70 13.26 -8.89
C LEU A 273 1.63 12.90 -7.73
N PHE A 274 2.33 13.86 -7.14
CA PHE A 274 3.16 13.62 -5.97
C PHE A 274 2.34 13.10 -4.79
N LYS A 275 1.09 13.57 -4.61
CA LYS A 275 0.15 12.99 -3.64
C LYS A 275 0.05 11.49 -3.87
N TYR A 276 -0.21 10.98 -5.07
CA TYR A 276 -0.41 9.54 -5.32
C TYR A 276 0.88 8.72 -5.47
N ILE A 277 1.97 9.31 -5.97
CA ILE A 277 3.29 8.66 -6.02
C ILE A 277 3.87 8.51 -4.62
N ASN A 278 3.66 9.50 -3.75
CA ASN A 278 4.18 9.47 -2.38
C ASN A 278 3.15 9.04 -1.34
N LYS A 279 1.88 8.81 -1.73
CA LYS A 279 0.83 8.30 -0.86
C LYS A 279 1.36 7.01 -0.26
N GLY A 280 1.46 6.99 1.06
CA GLY A 280 1.74 5.75 1.77
C GLY A 280 0.65 4.73 1.48
N PRO A 281 0.90 3.43 1.73
CA PRO A 281 -0.20 2.46 1.80
C PRO A 281 -1.26 2.98 2.77
N ASP A 282 -2.53 2.71 2.47
CA ASP A 282 -3.62 3.08 3.39
C ASP A 282 -3.30 2.51 4.78
N ARG A 283 -3.49 3.34 5.80
CA ARG A 283 -3.20 2.96 7.19
C ARG A 283 -4.45 3.09 8.03
N SER A 284 -4.65 2.12 8.89
CA SER A 284 -5.68 2.11 9.92
C SER A 284 -5.00 2.40 11.25
N ARG A 285 -5.46 3.44 11.95
CA ARG A 285 -4.97 3.76 13.28
C ARG A 285 -5.80 2.98 14.31
N VAL A 286 -5.16 2.11 15.08
CA VAL A 286 -5.78 1.27 16.11
C VAL A 286 -5.26 1.71 17.47
N VAL A 287 -6.12 2.07 18.43
CA VAL A 287 -5.70 2.55 19.77
C VAL A 287 -5.58 1.37 20.74
N ILE A 288 -4.55 1.36 21.60
CA ILE A 288 -4.29 0.35 22.64
C ILE A 288 -4.34 1.04 24.01
N GLU A 289 -5.08 0.48 24.97
CA GLU A 289 -5.24 1.02 26.33
C GLU A 289 -4.70 0.11 27.51
N SER A 290 -4.15 0.70 28.57
CA SER A 290 -3.34 0.27 29.73
C SER A 290 -3.03 1.48 30.68
N ASN A 291 -3.42 1.32 31.93
CA ASN A 291 -3.71 2.43 32.85
C ASN A 291 -2.47 2.85 33.75
N PRO A 292 -2.19 4.14 34.14
CA PRO A 292 -1.27 4.58 35.26
C PRO A 292 -1.82 5.18 36.63
N PRO A 293 -1.31 4.79 37.83
CA PRO A 293 -1.93 5.11 39.14
C PRO A 293 -1.74 6.57 39.61
N SER A 294 -2.69 7.11 40.41
CA SER A 294 -2.66 8.46 40.99
C SER A 294 -2.49 8.45 42.52
N ASP A 295 -1.44 9.09 43.05
CA ASP A 295 -1.56 10.34 43.83
C ASP A 295 -0.22 10.83 44.38
N GLY A 296 -0.10 12.17 44.53
CA GLY A 296 1.08 12.87 45.04
C GLY A 296 1.35 12.59 46.53
N SER A 297 2.55 12.75 47.07
CA SER A 297 3.52 13.83 46.85
C SER A 297 4.96 13.37 47.15
N SER A 298 5.89 13.79 46.30
CA SER A 298 7.34 13.94 46.47
C SER A 298 8.00 13.29 47.70
N GLU A 299 8.69 12.16 47.50
CA GLU A 299 10.16 12.06 47.48
C GLU A 299 10.64 10.64 47.08
N ALA A 300 11.64 10.62 46.18
CA ALA A 300 12.56 9.54 45.81
C ALA A 300 12.02 8.09 45.61
N GLY A 301 11.88 7.69 44.33
CA GLY A 301 12.10 6.30 43.88
C GLY A 301 10.90 5.54 43.29
N THR A 302 10.98 5.30 41.97
CA THR A 302 10.35 4.23 41.15
C THR A 302 8.89 4.35 40.63
N GLY A 303 8.78 4.15 39.29
CA GLY A 303 7.66 4.07 38.31
C GLY A 303 6.20 3.88 38.77
N VAL A 304 5.16 4.34 38.06
CA VAL A 304 4.93 4.43 36.59
C VAL A 304 3.83 5.47 36.30
N VAL A 305 3.93 6.26 35.21
CA VAL A 305 2.75 6.86 34.54
C VAL A 305 2.83 6.71 33.01
N PHE A 306 2.23 5.64 32.47
CA PHE A 306 1.98 5.41 31.04
C PHE A 306 0.62 6.01 30.62
N ASN A 307 0.58 6.93 29.66
CA ASN A 307 -0.64 7.61 29.20
C ASN A 307 -0.83 7.35 27.69
N GLU A 308 -2.02 6.87 27.33
CA GLU A 308 -2.35 6.33 26.01
C GLU A 308 -3.29 7.18 25.17
N ILE A 309 -3.42 8.47 25.46
CA ILE A 309 -3.89 9.42 24.44
C ILE A 309 -3.08 9.23 23.11
N GLN A 310 -1.94 8.54 23.16
CA GLN A 310 -0.92 8.37 22.13
C GLN A 310 -0.53 6.91 21.78
N ALA A 311 -1.15 5.87 22.35
CA ALA A 311 -0.79 4.49 22.01
C ALA A 311 -1.64 4.01 20.85
N TYR A 312 -1.16 4.23 19.63
CA TYR A 312 -1.80 3.72 18.42
C TYR A 312 -0.85 2.82 17.64
N LEU A 313 -1.36 1.69 17.16
CA LEU A 313 -0.73 0.94 16.09
C LEU A 313 -1.18 1.50 14.75
N ASP A 314 -0.20 1.90 13.97
CA ASP A 314 -0.39 2.31 12.59
C ASP A 314 -0.38 1.03 11.73
N CYS A 315 -1.55 0.40 11.58
CA CYS A 315 -1.71 -0.84 10.85
C CYS A 315 -1.77 -0.56 9.36
N ARG A 316 -0.90 -1.20 8.58
CA ARG A 316 -0.96 -1.13 7.12
C ARG A 316 -2.17 -1.91 6.61
N TYR A 317 -3.13 -1.22 6.02
CA TYR A 317 -4.24 -1.83 5.27
C TYR A 317 -3.77 -2.16 3.86
N VAL A 318 -4.07 -3.37 3.40
CA VAL A 318 -3.85 -3.83 2.03
C VAL A 318 -5.11 -4.55 1.59
N CYS A 319 -5.83 -4.00 0.62
CA CYS A 319 -7.02 -4.66 0.09
C CYS A 319 -6.64 -5.87 -0.78
N ALA A 320 -7.58 -6.77 -1.03
CA ALA A 320 -7.31 -8.01 -1.78
C ALA A 320 -6.71 -7.76 -3.17
N TYR A 321 -7.16 -6.71 -3.86
CA TYR A 321 -6.65 -6.32 -5.17
C TYR A 321 -5.23 -5.75 -5.12
N GLU A 322 -4.90 -4.92 -4.12
CA GLU A 322 -3.54 -4.42 -3.90
C GLU A 322 -2.60 -5.58 -3.55
N ALA A 323 -3.06 -6.52 -2.73
CA ALA A 323 -2.30 -7.72 -2.38
C ALA A 323 -1.96 -8.53 -3.64
N CYS A 324 -2.96 -8.85 -4.48
CA CYS A 324 -2.73 -9.54 -5.75
C CYS A 324 -1.81 -8.76 -6.69
N TRP A 325 -1.97 -7.43 -6.79
CA TRP A 325 -1.11 -6.58 -7.62
C TRP A 325 0.36 -6.66 -7.21
N ARG A 326 0.63 -6.60 -5.91
CA ARG A 326 1.97 -6.73 -5.33
C ARG A 326 2.54 -8.13 -5.51
N LEU A 327 1.72 -9.17 -5.30
CA LEU A 327 2.10 -10.57 -5.49
C LEU A 327 2.52 -10.86 -6.93
N PHE A 328 1.85 -10.25 -7.90
CA PHE A 328 2.24 -10.37 -9.32
C PHE A 328 3.39 -9.44 -9.72
N SER A 329 3.98 -8.69 -8.77
CA SER A 329 5.05 -7.73 -9.01
C SER A 329 4.71 -6.72 -10.12
N PHE A 330 3.45 -6.30 -10.20
CA PHE A 330 3.04 -5.28 -11.15
C PHE A 330 3.47 -3.88 -10.66
N ASP A 331 3.94 -3.05 -11.59
CA ASP A 331 4.40 -1.70 -11.27
C ASP A 331 3.25 -0.83 -10.78
N ILE A 332 3.32 -0.39 -9.51
CA ILE A 332 2.40 0.60 -8.96
C ILE A 332 2.69 1.99 -9.55
N HIS A 333 3.96 2.29 -9.78
CA HIS A 333 4.40 3.55 -10.37
C HIS A 333 5.24 3.29 -11.61
N PHE A 334 4.87 3.92 -12.72
CA PHE A 334 5.59 3.82 -13.97
C PHE A 334 5.99 5.20 -14.47
N ARG A 335 7.20 5.30 -15.02
CA ARG A 335 7.79 6.54 -15.51
C ARG A 335 8.58 6.25 -16.77
N GLN A 336 8.25 6.94 -17.85
CA GLN A 336 9.02 6.95 -19.08
C GLN A 336 9.30 8.40 -19.48
N PRO A 337 10.57 8.78 -19.72
CA PRO A 337 11.78 7.98 -19.55
C PRO A 337 12.04 7.61 -18.07
N ALA A 338 12.75 6.50 -17.86
CA ALA A 338 13.17 6.12 -16.51
C ALA A 338 14.12 7.20 -15.97
N VAL A 339 13.80 7.73 -14.79
CA VAL A 339 14.66 8.69 -14.10
C VAL A 339 15.54 7.92 -13.13
N LEU A 340 16.80 7.71 -13.53
CA LEU A 340 17.83 7.14 -12.67
C LEU A 340 18.60 8.28 -11.99
N ARG A 341 18.92 8.09 -10.71
CA ARG A 341 19.80 9.01 -9.99
C ARG A 341 21.24 8.65 -10.34
N LEU A 342 21.97 9.58 -10.95
CA LEU A 342 23.39 9.43 -11.23
C LEU A 342 24.21 9.90 -10.03
N LEU A 343 25.09 9.03 -9.55
CA LEU A 343 26.02 9.34 -8.45
C LEU A 343 27.22 10.10 -8.99
N VAL A 344 27.37 11.35 -8.56
CA VAL A 344 28.49 12.20 -8.97
C VAL A 344 29.57 12.17 -7.90
N HIS A 345 30.80 11.86 -8.28
CA HIS A 345 31.97 11.81 -7.41
C HIS A 345 33.17 12.52 -8.09
N LEU A 346 34.27 12.73 -7.35
CA LEU A 346 35.55 13.19 -7.93
C LEU A 346 36.32 12.00 -8.53
N PRO A 347 37.30 12.23 -9.43
CA PRO A 347 38.17 11.17 -9.91
C PRO A 347 38.77 10.37 -8.74
N ASP A 348 38.66 9.04 -8.79
CA ASP A 348 39.16 8.09 -7.79
C ASP A 348 38.56 8.22 -6.37
N HIS A 349 37.51 9.03 -6.19
CA HIS A 349 36.80 9.23 -4.91
C HIS A 349 35.43 8.53 -4.90
N HIS A 350 35.30 7.38 -5.56
CA HIS A 350 34.08 6.58 -5.55
C HIS A 350 34.11 5.52 -4.45
N ASN A 351 32.94 5.17 -3.93
CA ASN A 351 32.83 4.14 -2.90
C ASN A 351 33.13 2.75 -3.45
N VAL A 352 33.92 1.98 -2.69
CA VAL A 352 34.25 0.59 -2.98
C VAL A 352 33.65 -0.29 -1.88
N PHE A 353 32.76 -1.20 -2.27
CA PHE A 353 32.12 -2.13 -1.34
C PHE A 353 32.91 -3.44 -1.23
N PHE A 354 33.17 -3.86 0.00
CA PHE A 354 33.89 -5.09 0.32
C PHE A 354 33.19 -5.83 1.47
N ARG A 355 33.32 -7.16 1.49
CA ARG A 355 32.82 -8.02 2.54
C ARG A 355 33.84 -8.12 3.67
N SER A 356 33.42 -8.56 4.84
CA SER A 356 34.30 -8.68 6.02
C SER A 356 35.48 -9.64 5.82
N ASP A 357 35.39 -10.56 4.85
CA ASP A 357 36.42 -11.54 4.48
C ASP A 357 37.30 -11.09 3.29
N ASP A 358 37.03 -9.93 2.68
CA ASP A 358 37.80 -9.42 1.56
C ASP A 358 39.14 -8.80 2.01
N THR A 359 40.20 -9.08 1.25
CA THR A 359 41.51 -8.40 1.41
C THR A 359 41.59 -7.18 0.49
N ALA A 360 42.33 -6.14 0.89
CA ALA A 360 42.53 -4.96 0.04
C ALA A 360 43.06 -5.32 -1.37
N GLY A 361 43.95 -6.32 -1.46
CA GLY A 361 44.47 -6.83 -2.74
C GLY A 361 43.41 -7.55 -3.59
N SER A 362 42.51 -8.33 -2.98
CA SER A 362 41.42 -8.99 -3.71
C SER A 362 40.34 -8.00 -4.17
N VAL A 363 40.12 -6.91 -3.45
CA VAL A 363 39.19 -5.84 -3.83
C VAL A 363 39.73 -5.03 -5.00
N LEU A 364 40.99 -4.58 -4.92
CA LEU A 364 41.63 -3.77 -5.96
C LEU A 364 41.88 -4.54 -7.28
N SER A 365 41.99 -5.86 -7.22
CA SER A 365 42.16 -6.71 -8.41
C SER A 365 40.84 -7.02 -9.15
N ARG A 366 39.69 -6.59 -8.63
CA ARG A 366 38.40 -6.75 -9.32
C ARG A 366 38.39 -5.91 -10.60
N ARG A 367 38.08 -6.56 -11.72
CA ARG A 367 38.07 -5.95 -13.07
C ARG A 367 37.16 -4.72 -13.23
N GLU A 368 36.24 -4.52 -12.30
CA GLU A 368 35.20 -3.49 -12.37
C GLU A 368 35.30 -2.47 -11.21
N VAL A 369 36.31 -2.57 -10.34
CA VAL A 369 36.39 -1.69 -9.14
C VAL A 369 36.59 -0.21 -9.48
N ASN A 370 37.16 0.08 -10.64
CA ASN A 370 37.42 1.44 -11.13
C ASN A 370 36.30 1.93 -12.07
N LYS A 371 35.24 1.14 -12.26
CA LYS A 371 34.13 1.47 -13.16
C LYS A 371 32.91 1.88 -12.35
N THR A 372 32.55 3.14 -12.41
CA THR A 372 31.33 3.66 -11.77
C THR A 372 30.27 3.96 -12.82
N MET A 373 29.03 4.11 -12.38
CA MET A 373 27.94 4.54 -13.28
C MET A 373 28.27 5.86 -13.97
N LEU A 374 28.99 6.78 -13.30
CA LEU A 374 29.42 8.06 -13.87
C LEU A 374 30.52 7.90 -14.92
N THR A 375 31.58 7.13 -14.62
CA THR A 375 32.69 6.95 -15.57
C THR A 375 32.26 6.14 -16.79
N GLU A 376 31.44 5.12 -16.60
CA GLU A 376 30.89 4.35 -17.72
C GLU A 376 29.87 5.17 -18.52
N TRP A 377 29.13 6.09 -17.88
CA TRP A 377 28.29 7.05 -18.58
C TRP A 377 29.12 8.02 -19.44
N PHE A 378 30.26 8.50 -18.95
CA PHE A 378 31.20 9.29 -19.75
C PHE A 378 31.73 8.51 -20.97
N VAL A 379 32.12 7.24 -20.76
CA VAL A 379 32.57 6.36 -21.85
C VAL A 379 31.44 6.11 -22.85
N ALA A 380 30.22 5.90 -22.39
CA ALA A 380 29.05 5.73 -23.24
C ALA A 380 28.75 6.99 -24.06
N ASN A 381 28.86 8.17 -23.46
CA ASN A 381 28.70 9.46 -24.14
C ASN A 381 29.82 9.69 -25.18
N ALA A 382 31.06 9.35 -24.86
CA ALA A 382 32.19 9.46 -25.79
C ALA A 382 32.02 8.54 -27.02
N LYS A 383 31.54 7.31 -26.80
CA LYS A 383 31.19 6.39 -27.89
C LYS A 383 30.02 6.90 -28.73
N CYS A 384 29.04 7.59 -28.12
CA CYS A 384 27.95 8.25 -28.85
C CYS A 384 28.43 9.44 -29.69
N GLU A 385 29.48 10.15 -29.26
CA GLU A 385 30.14 11.19 -30.07
C GLU A 385 30.83 10.60 -31.31
N GLU A 386 31.52 9.46 -31.19
CA GLU A 386 32.16 8.78 -32.32
C GLU A 386 31.15 8.26 -33.36
N MET A 387 29.95 7.88 -32.92
CA MET A 387 28.88 7.36 -33.79
C MET A 387 28.01 8.45 -34.46
N GLY A 388 28.28 9.74 -34.23
CA GLY A 388 27.63 10.85 -34.94
C GLY A 388 26.16 11.09 -34.59
N THR A 389 25.70 10.65 -33.42
CA THR A 389 24.30 10.84 -32.97
C THR A 389 24.10 12.22 -32.33
N THR A 390 23.02 12.94 -32.70
CA THR A 390 22.71 14.31 -32.26
C THR A 390 21.82 14.35 -31.01
N ALA A 391 21.87 13.33 -30.15
CA ALA A 391 21.31 13.43 -28.81
C ALA A 391 22.03 14.57 -28.05
N GLN A 392 21.31 15.27 -27.18
CA GLN A 392 21.87 16.32 -26.32
C GLN A 392 23.17 15.77 -25.68
N ARG A 393 24.33 16.31 -26.10
CA ARG A 393 25.62 15.68 -25.82
C ARG A 393 25.83 15.61 -24.32
N GLY A 394 25.80 14.39 -23.78
CA GLY A 394 26.16 14.14 -22.40
C GLY A 394 27.66 14.43 -22.21
N PRO A 395 28.08 14.88 -21.03
CA PRO A 395 29.49 15.10 -20.73
C PRO A 395 30.29 13.81 -20.88
N THR A 396 31.49 13.90 -21.44
CA THR A 396 32.44 12.79 -21.62
C THR A 396 33.58 12.82 -20.59
N SER A 397 33.57 13.79 -19.69
CA SER A 397 34.56 13.93 -18.64
C SER A 397 34.03 14.69 -17.42
N PHE A 398 34.78 14.60 -16.32
CA PHE A 398 34.52 15.36 -15.09
C PHE A 398 34.51 16.89 -15.30
N ASP A 399 35.31 17.40 -16.24
CA ASP A 399 35.32 18.84 -16.53
C ASP A 399 34.15 19.26 -17.41
N GLN A 400 33.73 18.40 -18.35
CA GLN A 400 32.56 18.70 -19.17
C GLN A 400 31.26 18.73 -18.35
N ILE A 401 31.08 17.83 -17.37
CA ILE A 401 29.89 17.85 -16.51
C ILE A 401 29.84 19.09 -15.59
N LYS A 402 31.00 19.71 -15.31
CA LYS A 402 31.09 20.98 -14.57
C LYS A 402 30.97 22.21 -15.47
N THR A 403 30.90 22.04 -16.79
CA THR A 403 30.87 23.15 -17.74
C THR A 403 29.43 23.53 -18.07
N VAL A 404 29.01 24.73 -17.66
CA VAL A 404 27.64 25.23 -17.88
C VAL A 404 27.70 26.44 -18.78
N LYS A 405 26.99 26.41 -19.92
CA LYS A 405 26.99 27.51 -20.92
C LYS A 405 28.42 27.95 -21.34
N GLY A 406 29.36 27.01 -21.39
CA GLY A 406 30.76 27.26 -21.77
C GLY A 406 31.68 27.71 -20.62
N VAL A 407 31.18 27.82 -19.39
CA VAL A 407 31.97 28.19 -18.20
C VAL A 407 32.25 26.96 -17.37
N LEU A 408 33.54 26.63 -17.15
CA LEU A 408 33.95 25.57 -16.25
C LEU A 408 33.79 26.03 -14.79
N HIS A 409 32.93 25.35 -14.04
CA HIS A 409 32.74 25.62 -12.62
C HIS A 409 33.73 24.81 -11.77
N PRO A 410 34.19 25.35 -10.63
CA PRO A 410 35.21 24.70 -9.80
C PRO A 410 34.69 23.44 -9.08
N ILE A 411 33.39 23.40 -8.74
CA ILE A 411 32.75 22.30 -8.01
C ILE A 411 31.40 21.94 -8.64
N PHE A 412 30.96 20.69 -8.50
CA PHE A 412 29.66 20.24 -9.06
C PHE A 412 28.47 21.06 -8.54
N GLN A 413 28.51 21.50 -7.28
CA GLN A 413 27.44 22.30 -6.68
C GLN A 413 27.23 23.64 -7.41
N SER A 414 28.32 24.33 -7.79
CA SER A 414 28.22 25.60 -8.51
C SER A 414 27.81 25.41 -9.97
N ALA A 415 28.18 24.28 -10.59
CA ALA A 415 27.63 23.87 -11.88
C ALA A 415 26.10 23.61 -11.80
N CYS A 416 25.65 22.88 -10.77
CA CYS A 416 24.22 22.62 -10.55
C CYS A 416 23.41 23.91 -10.30
N LYS A 417 23.97 24.86 -9.54
CA LYS A 417 23.37 26.20 -9.35
C LYS A 417 23.29 26.98 -10.67
N ALA A 418 24.36 26.98 -11.46
CA ALA A 418 24.38 27.64 -12.77
C ALA A 418 23.41 27.00 -13.80
N HIS A 419 23.16 25.69 -13.68
CA HIS A 419 22.17 24.96 -14.47
C HIS A 419 20.72 25.21 -14.01
N GLY A 420 20.50 25.84 -12.84
CA GLY A 420 19.17 26.01 -12.25
C GLY A 420 18.59 24.71 -11.67
N LEU A 421 19.43 23.70 -11.39
CA LEU A 421 19.00 22.44 -10.76
C LEU A 421 18.81 22.59 -9.24
N ILE A 422 19.42 23.62 -8.65
CA ILE A 422 19.30 23.99 -7.24
C ILE A 422 18.66 25.38 -7.19
N GLY A 423 17.42 25.47 -6.68
CA GLY A 423 16.67 26.73 -6.47
C GLY A 423 17.19 27.57 -5.31
N ASP A 424 16.49 28.66 -4.95
CA ASP A 424 16.85 29.50 -3.80
C ASP A 424 16.60 28.78 -2.46
N ASP A 425 17.28 29.22 -1.39
CA ASP A 425 17.13 28.64 -0.05
C ASP A 425 15.70 28.76 0.51
N LYS A 426 14.86 29.65 -0.04
CA LYS A 426 13.47 29.84 0.39
C LYS A 426 12.60 28.72 -0.12
N GLU A 427 12.76 28.29 -1.38
CA GLU A 427 11.99 27.19 -1.96
C GLU A 427 12.22 25.87 -1.22
N TRP A 428 13.45 25.57 -0.79
CA TRP A 428 13.76 24.37 0.00
C TRP A 428 13.19 24.44 1.42
N ASN A 429 13.25 25.61 2.06
CA ASN A 429 12.64 25.84 3.36
C ASN A 429 11.12 25.68 3.31
N TYR A 430 10.47 26.29 2.32
CA TYR A 430 9.03 26.10 2.10
C TYR A 430 8.71 24.64 1.76
N ALA A 431 9.52 23.95 0.96
CA ALA A 431 9.31 22.55 0.63
C ALA A 431 9.41 21.63 1.85
N ILE A 432 10.36 21.85 2.77
CA ILE A 432 10.49 21.06 4.01
C ILE A 432 9.35 21.35 4.97
N LEU A 433 8.97 22.62 5.15
CA LEU A 433 7.85 23.02 6.02
C LEU A 433 6.48 22.61 5.45
N GLU A 434 6.32 22.61 4.13
CA GLU A 434 5.10 22.11 3.46
C GLU A 434 5.05 20.58 3.53
N ALA A 435 6.19 19.91 3.28
CA ALA A 435 6.26 18.45 3.32
C ALA A 435 6.18 17.90 4.75
N SER A 436 6.59 18.63 5.78
CA SER A 436 6.50 18.16 7.18
C SER A 436 5.05 17.91 7.62
N ASN A 437 4.09 18.59 7.00
CA ASN A 437 2.66 18.38 7.27
C ASN A 437 2.10 17.10 6.62
N SER A 438 2.83 16.45 5.71
CA SER A 438 2.29 15.34 4.88
C SER A 438 3.26 14.18 4.61
N SER A 439 4.53 14.28 5.02
CA SER A 439 5.61 13.33 4.72
C SER A 439 6.39 12.95 5.99
N SER A 440 6.88 11.71 6.04
CA SER A 440 7.64 11.20 7.19
C SER A 440 9.05 11.79 7.28
N SER A 441 9.60 11.93 8.49
CA SER A 441 10.93 12.50 8.75
C SER A 441 12.07 11.85 7.96
N PHE A 442 12.05 10.53 7.76
CA PHE A 442 12.97 9.83 6.84
C PHE A 442 12.95 10.38 5.40
N LYS A 443 11.77 10.72 4.85
CA LYS A 443 11.64 11.31 3.51
C LYS A 443 12.09 12.77 3.50
N LEU A 444 11.87 13.50 4.59
CA LEU A 444 12.35 14.88 4.75
C LEU A 444 13.87 14.94 4.80
N ARG A 445 14.55 13.96 5.42
CA ARG A 445 16.01 13.85 5.41
C ARG A 445 16.59 13.78 3.98
N ALA A 446 15.87 13.17 3.03
CA ALA A 446 16.28 13.12 1.63
C ALA A 446 16.24 14.49 0.90
N LEU A 447 15.57 15.50 1.48
CA LEU A 447 15.53 16.88 0.95
C LEU A 447 16.75 17.71 1.36
N LEU A 448 17.56 17.25 2.33
CA LEU A 448 18.74 17.97 2.84
C LEU A 448 19.95 17.96 1.87
N VAL A 449 19.86 17.24 0.74
CA VAL A 449 21.01 16.94 -0.13
C VAL A 449 21.51 18.17 -0.93
N ALA A 450 20.72 19.26 -1.01
CA ALA A 450 21.02 20.43 -1.83
C ALA A 450 21.83 21.54 -1.11
N ASP A 451 21.43 21.93 0.11
CA ASP A 451 22.16 22.85 1.01
C ASP A 451 22.08 22.38 2.48
N PRO A 452 22.86 21.33 2.82
CA PRO A 452 22.64 20.56 4.04
C PRO A 452 22.86 21.35 5.33
N THR A 453 23.90 22.18 5.44
CA THR A 453 24.28 22.78 6.73
C THR A 453 23.21 23.74 7.26
N ARG A 454 22.71 24.67 6.44
CA ARG A 454 21.75 25.66 6.89
C ARG A 454 20.33 25.09 7.06
N LEU A 455 19.92 24.20 6.17
CA LEU A 455 18.62 23.51 6.26
C LEU A 455 18.58 22.54 7.45
N PHE A 456 19.70 21.85 7.72
CA PHE A 456 19.83 21.00 8.90
C PHE A 456 19.70 21.81 10.19
N GLU A 457 20.46 22.90 10.35
CA GLU A 457 20.37 23.74 11.55
C GLU A 457 18.96 24.30 11.79
N GLN A 458 18.21 24.56 10.73
CA GLN A 458 16.83 25.08 10.83
C GLN A 458 15.78 24.00 11.10
N HIS A 459 15.97 22.77 10.62
CA HIS A 459 14.91 21.74 10.58
C HIS A 459 15.27 20.39 11.22
N TRP A 460 16.44 20.24 11.86
CA TRP A 460 16.92 18.96 12.42
C TRP A 460 15.93 18.30 13.38
N ARG A 461 15.13 19.08 14.12
CA ARG A 461 14.05 18.54 14.97
C ARG A 461 12.90 17.95 14.17
N ILE A 462 12.44 18.63 13.12
CA ILE A 462 11.32 18.17 12.27
C ILE A 462 11.72 16.89 11.53
N ILE A 463 12.95 16.85 11.04
CA ILE A 463 13.48 15.70 10.30
C ILE A 463 14.05 14.61 11.23
N GLY A 464 13.98 14.77 12.55
CA GLY A 464 14.42 13.79 13.56
C GLY A 464 13.30 13.18 14.38
N ASP A 465 12.05 13.58 14.16
CA ASP A 465 10.88 13.12 14.95
C ASP A 465 10.73 11.58 14.98
N ASP A 466 11.02 10.89 13.87
CA ASP A 466 10.98 9.42 13.82
C ASP A 466 12.09 8.75 14.64
N ILE A 467 13.27 9.36 14.73
CA ILE A 467 14.40 8.87 15.55
C ILE A 467 14.08 9.07 17.03
N GLU A 468 13.51 10.21 17.40
CA GLU A 468 13.06 10.45 18.77
C GLU A 468 11.91 9.50 19.15
N HIS A 469 10.99 9.22 18.21
CA HIS A 469 9.96 8.22 18.38
C HIS A 469 10.53 6.80 18.55
N GLN A 470 11.54 6.41 17.76
CA GLN A 470 12.24 5.14 17.90
C GLN A 470 12.96 5.02 19.24
N PHE A 471 13.65 6.08 19.67
CA PHE A 471 14.30 6.13 20.97
C PHE A 471 13.32 5.93 22.13
N ARG A 472 12.16 6.60 22.09
CA ARG A 472 11.09 6.41 23.09
C ARG A 472 10.60 4.96 23.14
N ARG A 473 10.53 4.29 21.98
CA ARG A 473 10.16 2.86 21.89
C ARG A 473 11.24 1.94 22.44
N VAL A 474 12.50 2.15 22.06
CA VAL A 474 13.64 1.31 22.48
C VAL A 474 13.89 1.45 23.98
N MET A 475 13.90 2.67 24.50
CA MET A 475 14.11 2.96 25.92
C MET A 475 12.87 2.67 26.79
N ARG A 476 11.75 2.23 26.16
CA ARG A 476 10.43 2.05 26.79
C ARG A 476 10.03 3.24 27.68
N ASN A 477 10.45 4.44 27.30
CA ASN A 477 10.19 5.68 28.03
C ASN A 477 9.45 6.66 27.12
N PRO A 478 8.11 6.73 27.23
CA PRO A 478 7.28 7.59 26.37
C PRO A 478 7.55 9.08 26.53
N ARG A 479 8.06 9.50 27.70
CA ARG A 479 8.44 10.89 28.02
C ARG A 479 9.94 11.14 27.82
N GLY A 480 10.67 10.15 27.33
CA GLY A 480 12.07 10.28 26.99
C GLY A 480 12.22 11.29 25.85
N VAL A 481 12.63 12.50 26.20
CA VAL A 481 13.15 13.46 25.23
C VAL A 481 14.60 13.11 25.07
N MET A 482 14.98 12.67 23.87
CA MET A 482 16.38 12.46 23.58
C MET A 482 17.08 13.83 23.72
N PRO A 483 18.18 13.93 24.48
CA PRO A 483 18.92 15.18 24.58
C PRO A 483 19.23 15.72 23.19
N ASP A 484 19.04 17.02 22.97
CA ASP A 484 19.18 17.64 21.65
C ASP A 484 20.50 17.28 20.95
N GLY A 485 21.61 17.22 21.69
CA GLY A 485 22.90 16.80 21.13
C GLY A 485 22.87 15.36 20.60
N GLN A 486 22.27 14.44 21.36
CA GLN A 486 22.14 13.05 20.95
C GLN A 486 21.16 12.89 19.79
N LEU A 487 20.01 13.58 19.80
CA LEU A 487 19.07 13.53 18.68
C LEU A 487 19.71 14.07 17.40
N ARG A 488 20.42 15.18 17.53
CA ARG A 488 21.18 15.79 16.44
C ARG A 488 22.23 14.81 15.89
N ASP A 489 22.97 14.10 16.74
CA ASP A 489 23.96 13.11 16.33
C ASP A 489 23.34 11.90 15.59
N TRP A 490 22.19 11.41 16.05
CA TRP A 490 21.50 10.32 15.38
C TRP A 490 20.89 10.75 14.03
N VAL A 491 20.36 11.98 13.95
CA VAL A 491 19.93 12.55 12.66
C VAL A 491 21.14 12.70 11.73
N LEU A 492 22.27 13.19 12.23
CA LEU A 492 23.53 13.30 11.46
C LEU A 492 24.00 11.92 10.99
N SER A 493 24.00 10.90 11.84
CA SER A 493 24.36 9.53 11.45
C SER A 493 23.40 8.98 10.38
N SER A 494 22.08 9.17 10.54
CA SER A 494 21.11 8.73 9.53
C SER A 494 21.26 9.50 8.21
N VAL A 495 21.66 10.78 8.26
CA VAL A 495 22.00 11.56 7.08
C VAL A 495 23.31 11.07 6.47
N ASP A 496 24.32 10.72 7.28
CA ASP A 496 25.60 10.18 6.83
C ASP A 496 25.43 8.83 6.13
N ASP A 497 24.62 7.92 6.68
CA ASP A 497 24.26 6.65 6.01
C ASP A 497 23.63 6.92 4.64
N MET A 498 22.76 7.93 4.57
CA MET A 498 22.11 8.32 3.33
C MET A 498 23.11 8.94 2.35
N LEU A 499 24.03 9.79 2.83
CA LEU A 499 25.09 10.40 2.04
C LEU A 499 26.09 9.35 1.54
N HIS A 500 26.42 8.34 2.36
CA HIS A 500 27.27 7.21 1.99
C HIS A 500 26.62 6.32 0.94
N CYS A 501 25.30 6.09 1.02
CA CYS A 501 24.54 5.50 -0.09
C CYS A 501 24.64 6.35 -1.37
N PHE A 502 24.99 7.63 -1.25
CA PHE A 502 25.18 8.56 -2.34
C PHE A 502 26.64 8.96 -2.64
N GLY A 503 27.65 8.23 -2.14
CA GLY A 503 29.05 8.52 -2.45
C GLY A 503 29.61 9.81 -1.83
N SER A 504 28.99 10.29 -0.75
CA SER A 504 29.36 11.50 -0.01
C SER A 504 29.41 11.18 1.49
N SER A 505 29.97 12.07 2.30
CA SER A 505 29.92 12.00 3.78
C SER A 505 29.45 13.32 4.38
N LEU A 506 29.21 13.36 5.70
CA LEU A 506 28.98 14.61 6.44
C LEU A 506 30.13 15.61 6.25
N GLU A 507 31.38 15.15 6.25
CA GLU A 507 32.58 16.00 6.06
C GLU A 507 32.58 16.67 4.68
N ASP A 508 32.26 15.92 3.62
CA ASP A 508 32.17 16.44 2.25
C ASP A 508 31.11 17.54 2.09
N ARG A 509 30.17 17.61 3.04
CA ARG A 509 29.02 18.52 3.04
C ARG A 509 29.12 19.62 4.09
N ASN A 510 30.26 19.76 4.76
CA ASN A 510 30.45 20.71 5.87
C ASN A 510 29.35 20.57 6.95
N LEU A 511 28.91 19.34 7.21
CA LEU A 511 28.04 19.02 8.33
C LEU A 511 28.89 18.60 9.54
N PRO A 512 28.42 18.88 10.76
CA PRO A 512 29.10 18.41 11.97
C PRO A 512 29.09 16.88 12.02
N LEU A 513 30.20 16.29 12.47
CA LEU A 513 30.27 14.86 12.76
C LEU A 513 29.53 14.56 14.07
N PRO A 514 28.83 13.42 14.16
CA PRO A 514 28.27 12.96 15.43
C PRO A 514 29.38 12.64 16.44
N ASP A 515 29.19 12.99 17.70
CA ASP A 515 30.19 12.78 18.76
C ASP A 515 30.33 11.30 19.19
N ASN A 516 29.43 10.40 18.75
CA ASN A 516 29.43 8.97 19.09
C ASN A 516 29.35 8.05 17.85
N ASP A 517 29.90 6.85 17.96
CA ASP A 517 29.96 5.83 16.91
C ASP A 517 28.63 5.06 16.80
N VAL A 518 27.75 5.45 15.85
CA VAL A 518 26.38 4.92 15.69
C VAL A 518 26.26 3.95 14.47
N ARG A 519 27.39 3.52 13.88
CA ARG A 519 27.48 2.97 12.51
C ARG A 519 27.03 1.51 12.26
N HIS A 520 26.11 0.94 13.01
CA HIS A 520 25.69 -0.46 12.81
C HIS A 520 24.21 -0.63 12.42
N ALA A 521 23.85 -0.40 11.14
CA ALA A 521 22.55 -0.82 10.58
C ALA A 521 22.55 -0.92 9.03
N THR A 522 23.27 -1.89 8.44
CA THR A 522 23.27 -2.13 6.97
C THR A 522 22.76 -3.51 6.53
N ASP A 523 21.99 -4.22 7.35
CA ASP A 523 21.20 -5.36 6.87
C ASP A 523 19.80 -4.90 6.45
N ASP A 524 19.16 -5.64 5.54
CA ASP A 524 17.82 -5.37 5.02
C ASP A 524 16.87 -5.10 6.20
N ARG A 525 16.42 -3.83 6.32
CA ARG A 525 15.76 -3.32 7.54
C ARG A 525 14.63 -4.21 8.02
N LEU A 526 13.94 -4.83 7.07
CA LEU A 526 12.79 -5.70 7.29
C LEU A 526 13.20 -7.08 7.82
N ILE A 527 14.33 -7.61 7.38
CA ILE A 527 14.90 -8.86 7.90
C ILE A 527 15.51 -8.62 9.27
N LEU A 528 16.19 -7.49 9.47
CA LEU A 528 16.68 -7.08 10.79
C LEU A 528 15.54 -6.93 11.80
N GLU A 529 14.48 -6.20 11.47
CA GLU A 529 13.31 -6.04 12.34
C GLU A 529 12.74 -7.42 12.75
N GLU A 530 12.63 -8.36 11.80
CA GLU A 530 12.13 -9.73 12.02
C GLU A 530 13.15 -10.70 12.64
N MET A 531 14.42 -10.33 12.78
CA MET A 531 15.46 -11.14 13.43
C MET A 531 15.99 -10.49 14.72
N SER A 532 15.60 -9.25 15.01
CA SER A 532 16.01 -8.42 16.15
C SER A 532 15.26 -8.73 17.45
N TYR A 533 14.98 -10.01 17.70
CA TYR A 533 14.40 -10.41 18.99
C TYR A 533 15.46 -10.34 20.09
N ASP A 534 15.06 -9.91 21.29
CA ASP A 534 15.88 -10.11 22.49
C ASP A 534 15.99 -11.62 22.75
N ARG A 535 17.14 -12.18 22.38
CA ARG A 535 17.38 -13.63 22.46
C ARG A 535 17.44 -14.12 23.90
N ALA A 536 17.89 -13.29 24.83
CA ALA A 536 17.99 -13.66 26.23
C ALA A 536 16.58 -13.79 26.82
N GLN A 537 15.74 -12.78 26.60
CA GLN A 537 14.34 -12.80 27.01
C GLN A 537 13.54 -13.88 26.29
N LEU A 538 13.72 -14.06 24.98
CA LEU A 538 13.03 -15.10 24.21
C LEU A 538 13.42 -16.52 24.67
N ASN A 539 14.66 -16.74 25.11
CA ASN A 539 15.12 -18.04 25.61
C ASN A 539 14.61 -18.34 27.03
N GLU A 540 14.46 -17.32 27.87
CA GLU A 540 13.82 -17.41 29.19
C GLU A 540 12.33 -17.76 29.03
N ASP A 541 11.61 -16.94 28.24
CA ASP A 541 10.20 -17.15 27.88
C ASP A 541 9.97 -18.54 27.27
N TYR A 542 10.85 -18.99 26.36
CA TYR A 542 10.78 -20.32 25.73
C TYR A 542 10.80 -21.45 26.76
N SER A 543 11.69 -21.37 27.74
CA SER A 543 11.85 -22.40 28.77
C SER A 543 10.58 -22.53 29.62
N ASP A 544 9.97 -21.39 29.96
CA ASP A 544 8.71 -21.33 30.70
C ASP A 544 7.53 -21.84 29.87
N TYR A 545 7.45 -21.45 28.59
CA TYR A 545 6.39 -21.87 27.69
C TYR A 545 6.40 -23.38 27.48
N VAL A 546 7.53 -23.95 27.06
CA VAL A 546 7.64 -25.39 26.76
C VAL A 546 7.52 -26.24 28.03
N GLY A 547 8.06 -25.76 29.15
CA GLY A 547 7.95 -26.41 30.46
C GLY A 547 6.49 -26.54 30.92
N SER A 548 5.66 -25.54 30.62
CA SER A 548 4.27 -25.45 31.08
C SER A 548 3.24 -26.04 30.10
N LEU A 549 3.66 -26.55 28.94
CA LEU A 549 2.74 -27.21 28.00
C LEU A 549 2.13 -28.47 28.62
N ASN A 550 0.81 -28.60 28.51
CA ASN A 550 0.13 -29.84 28.85
C ASN A 550 0.44 -30.95 27.82
N PRO A 551 0.11 -32.23 28.10
CA PRO A 551 0.44 -33.34 27.19
C PRO A 551 -0.16 -33.21 25.78
N GLN A 552 -1.37 -32.67 25.64
CA GLN A 552 -2.00 -32.46 24.32
C GLN A 552 -1.26 -31.36 23.55
N GLN A 553 -1.01 -30.22 24.18
CA GLN A 553 -0.27 -29.10 23.59
C GLN A 553 1.16 -29.52 23.20
N ARG A 554 1.84 -30.31 24.05
CA ARG A 554 3.19 -30.83 23.77
C ARG A 554 3.21 -31.77 22.56
N SER A 555 2.21 -32.64 22.42
CA SER A 555 2.12 -33.52 21.25
C SER A 555 1.94 -32.73 19.94
N ILE A 556 1.11 -31.68 19.95
CA ILE A 556 0.92 -30.79 18.79
C ILE A 556 2.22 -30.01 18.50
N TYR A 557 2.83 -29.45 19.54
CA TYR A 557 4.10 -28.72 19.44
C TYR A 557 5.18 -29.57 18.76
N GLU A 558 5.38 -30.80 19.22
CA GLU A 558 6.37 -31.72 18.66
C GLU A 558 6.07 -32.07 17.19
N ALA A 559 4.80 -32.32 16.85
CA ALA A 559 4.41 -32.64 15.47
C ALA A 559 4.70 -31.48 14.50
N VAL A 560 4.39 -30.25 14.89
CA VAL A 560 4.64 -29.05 14.08
C VAL A 560 6.14 -28.78 13.97
N VAL A 561 6.88 -28.81 15.08
CA VAL A 561 8.33 -28.56 15.07
C VAL A 561 9.06 -29.59 14.19
N GLN A 562 8.69 -30.87 14.26
CA GLN A 562 9.26 -31.90 13.40
C GLN A 562 8.96 -31.67 11.91
N SER A 563 7.74 -31.20 11.59
CA SER A 563 7.37 -30.86 10.21
C SER A 563 8.24 -29.74 9.65
N VAL A 564 8.45 -28.68 10.44
CA VAL A 564 9.32 -27.55 10.07
C VAL A 564 10.77 -28.01 9.89
N GLN A 565 11.30 -28.79 10.84
CA GLN A 565 12.69 -29.29 10.78
C GLN A 565 12.95 -30.22 9.60
N ARG A 566 11.95 -31.02 9.20
CA ARG A 566 12.04 -31.93 8.05
C ARG A 566 11.69 -31.26 6.72
N ALA A 567 11.22 -30.00 6.75
CA ALA A 567 10.70 -29.27 5.60
C ALA A 567 9.67 -30.08 4.79
N ASP A 568 8.80 -30.83 5.48
CA ASP A 568 7.82 -31.71 4.82
C ASP A 568 6.57 -30.94 4.31
N GLY A 569 6.38 -29.70 4.77
CA GLY A 569 5.34 -28.78 4.30
C GLY A 569 3.92 -29.21 4.69
N LYS A 570 3.76 -29.83 5.86
CA LYS A 570 2.44 -30.27 6.35
C LYS A 570 1.54 -29.10 6.75
N MET A 571 0.25 -29.35 6.66
CA MET A 571 -0.79 -28.45 7.13
C MET A 571 -1.48 -29.05 8.35
N PHE A 572 -1.61 -28.26 9.41
CA PHE A 572 -2.25 -28.66 10.65
C PHE A 572 -3.45 -27.75 10.94
N PHE A 573 -4.55 -28.32 11.44
CA PHE A 573 -5.67 -27.55 12.00
C PHE A 573 -5.81 -27.89 13.48
N VAL A 574 -5.49 -26.94 14.36
CA VAL A 574 -5.64 -27.10 15.81
C VAL A 574 -7.01 -26.60 16.24
N HIS A 575 -7.93 -27.54 16.37
CA HIS A 575 -9.27 -27.31 16.86
C HIS A 575 -9.27 -27.25 18.39
N GLY A 576 -9.68 -26.13 18.97
CA GLY A 576 -9.81 -26.01 20.42
C GLY A 576 -10.68 -24.85 20.83
N HIS A 577 -11.55 -25.07 21.82
CA HIS A 577 -12.46 -24.03 22.30
C HIS A 577 -11.73 -22.93 23.08
N GLY A 578 -12.43 -21.84 23.38
CA GLY A 578 -11.90 -20.76 24.23
C GLY A 578 -11.34 -21.29 25.55
N GLY A 579 -10.13 -20.84 25.93
CA GLY A 579 -9.47 -21.25 27.17
C GLY A 579 -8.62 -22.53 27.10
N THR A 580 -8.51 -23.18 25.93
CA THR A 580 -7.63 -24.36 25.74
C THR A 580 -6.13 -24.03 25.58
N GLY A 581 -5.78 -22.74 25.52
CA GLY A 581 -4.39 -22.29 25.44
C GLY A 581 -3.78 -22.33 24.03
N LYS A 582 -4.58 -22.20 22.95
CA LYS A 582 -4.07 -22.08 21.56
C LYS A 582 -2.99 -21.01 21.42
N THR A 583 -3.26 -19.78 21.87
CA THR A 583 -2.30 -18.67 21.83
C THR A 583 -1.02 -18.97 22.62
N PHE A 584 -1.11 -19.71 23.72
CA PHE A 584 0.06 -20.14 24.50
C PHE A 584 0.92 -21.13 23.70
N LEU A 585 0.27 -22.07 22.99
CA LEU A 585 0.94 -23.00 22.07
C LEU A 585 1.60 -22.25 20.89
N TRP A 586 0.96 -21.23 20.32
CA TRP A 586 1.54 -20.38 19.27
C TRP A 586 2.81 -19.68 19.75
N LYS A 587 2.80 -19.10 20.95
CA LYS A 587 3.99 -18.49 21.57
C LYS A 587 5.16 -19.47 21.68
N ALA A 588 4.90 -20.69 22.16
CA ALA A 588 5.92 -21.73 22.26
C ALA A 588 6.52 -22.11 20.89
N LEU A 589 5.66 -22.31 19.88
CA LEU A 589 6.07 -22.65 18.52
C LEU A 589 6.92 -21.53 17.88
N LEU A 590 6.45 -20.28 17.95
CA LEU A 590 7.15 -19.13 17.39
C LEU A 590 8.51 -18.93 18.07
N ALA A 591 8.57 -19.05 19.40
CA ALA A 591 9.82 -18.93 20.15
C ALA A 591 10.85 -19.97 19.70
N GLN A 592 10.46 -21.24 19.56
CA GLN A 592 11.36 -22.30 19.12
C GLN A 592 11.95 -22.05 17.72
N ILE A 593 11.11 -21.67 16.75
CA ILE A 593 11.57 -21.45 15.38
C ILE A 593 12.48 -20.21 15.30
N ARG A 594 12.13 -19.13 16.01
CA ARG A 594 12.91 -17.89 16.06
C ARG A 594 14.26 -18.05 16.75
N LEU A 595 14.34 -18.84 17.84
CA LEU A 595 15.61 -19.20 18.48
C LEU A 595 16.55 -19.94 17.51
N GLY A 596 15.99 -20.72 16.59
CA GLY A 596 16.71 -21.40 15.51
C GLY A 596 17.17 -20.52 14.35
N ASN A 597 17.09 -19.18 14.46
CA ASN A 597 17.36 -18.21 13.37
C ASN A 597 16.49 -18.39 12.13
N ASN A 598 15.31 -19.01 12.28
CA ASN A 598 14.36 -19.19 11.20
C ASN A 598 13.24 -18.16 11.29
N ILE A 599 12.68 -17.81 10.12
CA ILE A 599 11.56 -16.87 10.05
C ILE A 599 10.25 -17.62 10.36
N ALA A 600 9.48 -17.14 11.33
CA ALA A 600 8.15 -17.65 11.65
C ALA A 600 7.13 -16.52 11.59
N LEU A 601 6.10 -16.69 10.75
CA LEU A 601 5.04 -15.71 10.56
C LEU A 601 3.82 -16.09 11.37
N ASP A 602 3.28 -15.11 12.07
CA ASP A 602 1.99 -15.21 12.73
C ASP A 602 0.96 -14.31 12.04
N VAL A 603 -0.23 -14.85 11.83
CA VAL A 603 -1.34 -14.24 11.09
C VAL A 603 -2.61 -14.45 11.89
N ALA A 604 -3.49 -13.46 11.95
CA ALA A 604 -4.78 -13.59 12.60
C ALA A 604 -5.90 -12.96 11.75
N SER A 605 -7.13 -13.43 11.92
CA SER A 605 -8.28 -13.00 11.11
C SER A 605 -8.84 -11.62 11.49
N SER A 606 -8.55 -11.11 12.69
CA SER A 606 -8.98 -9.79 13.15
C SER A 606 -7.80 -8.91 13.59
N GLY A 607 -7.96 -7.59 13.47
CA GLY A 607 -6.95 -6.62 13.88
C GLY A 607 -6.57 -6.72 15.37
N ILE A 608 -7.50 -7.16 16.24
CA ILE A 608 -7.26 -7.41 17.67
C ILE A 608 -6.51 -8.73 17.89
N ALA A 609 -6.84 -9.79 17.15
CA ALA A 609 -6.13 -11.06 17.23
C ALA A 609 -4.68 -10.95 16.70
N ALA A 610 -4.43 -10.05 15.75
CA ALA A 610 -3.09 -9.71 15.29
C ALA A 610 -2.25 -8.95 16.35
N LEU A 611 -2.86 -8.41 17.42
CA LEU A 611 -2.17 -7.73 18.53
C LEU A 611 -1.51 -8.71 19.52
N LEU A 612 -1.84 -10.00 19.46
CA LEU A 612 -1.40 -10.94 20.48
C LEU A 612 0.03 -11.43 20.30
N LEU A 613 0.72 -11.17 19.18
CA LEU A 613 2.03 -11.76 18.89
C LEU A 613 2.94 -10.84 18.03
N LEU A 614 4.23 -10.80 18.42
CA LEU A 614 5.29 -9.96 17.84
C LEU A 614 5.75 -10.45 16.46
N GLY A 615 5.94 -9.52 15.52
CA GLY A 615 6.84 -9.64 14.34
C GLY A 615 6.37 -10.60 13.24
N GLY A 616 5.89 -10.08 12.11
CA GLY A 616 5.70 -10.91 10.93
C GLY A 616 5.76 -10.12 9.63
N ARG A 617 6.64 -10.53 8.70
CA ARG A 617 6.50 -10.54 7.21
C ARG A 617 7.68 -11.22 6.45
N THR A 618 7.46 -11.46 5.15
CA THR A 618 7.96 -12.47 4.16
C THR A 618 9.48 -12.48 3.83
N ALA A 619 10.14 -13.48 3.19
CA ALA A 619 9.75 -14.61 2.31
C ALA A 619 10.65 -15.87 2.46
N HIS A 620 11.35 -16.04 3.59
CA HIS A 620 12.09 -17.27 3.95
C HIS A 620 11.41 -18.01 5.12
N SER A 621 10.09 -17.88 5.23
CA SER A 621 9.31 -18.35 6.38
C SER A 621 9.32 -19.88 6.47
N SER A 622 9.80 -20.39 7.60
CA SER A 622 9.81 -21.81 7.93
C SER A 622 8.48 -22.28 8.53
N LEU A 623 7.68 -21.35 9.06
CA LEU A 623 6.38 -21.64 9.69
C LEU A 623 5.39 -20.48 9.45
N ILE A 624 4.14 -20.81 9.15
CA ILE A 624 3.00 -19.88 9.20
C ILE A 624 2.03 -20.39 10.26
N VAL A 625 1.73 -19.56 11.27
CA VAL A 625 0.63 -19.77 12.20
C VAL A 625 -0.49 -18.82 11.81
N TRP A 626 -1.71 -19.33 11.64
CA TRP A 626 -2.89 -18.54 11.30
C TRP A 626 -4.00 -18.81 12.31
N ASP A 627 -4.30 -17.87 13.21
CA ASP A 627 -5.33 -18.03 14.25
C ASP A 627 -6.71 -17.49 13.81
N ASP A 628 -7.76 -17.99 14.45
CA ASP A 628 -9.18 -17.68 14.21
C ASP A 628 -9.62 -17.83 12.75
N VAL A 629 -9.16 -18.90 12.11
CA VAL A 629 -9.40 -19.23 10.70
C VAL A 629 -10.87 -19.51 10.35
N PRO A 630 -11.73 -20.06 11.23
CA PRO A 630 -13.16 -20.26 10.93
C PRO A 630 -13.89 -18.96 10.54
N MET A 631 -13.42 -17.80 10.99
CA MET A 631 -13.96 -16.49 10.64
C MET A 631 -13.50 -15.96 9.27
N MET A 632 -12.53 -16.64 8.64
CA MET A 632 -11.88 -16.20 7.42
C MET A 632 -12.52 -16.81 6.18
N HIS A 633 -12.68 -15.98 5.15
CA HIS A 633 -13.15 -16.43 3.85
C HIS A 633 -12.14 -17.39 3.20
N ARG A 634 -12.58 -18.57 2.73
CA ARG A 634 -11.69 -19.61 2.16
C ARG A 634 -10.78 -19.09 1.05
N HIS A 635 -11.29 -18.18 0.21
CA HIS A 635 -10.51 -17.61 -0.89
C HIS A 635 -9.29 -16.81 -0.44
N CYS A 636 -9.27 -16.26 0.78
CA CYS A 636 -8.07 -15.62 1.33
C CYS A 636 -6.96 -16.65 1.56
N ILE A 637 -7.33 -17.83 2.10
CA ILE A 637 -6.42 -18.94 2.38
C ILE A 637 -5.92 -19.56 1.08
N GLU A 638 -6.83 -19.80 0.13
CA GLU A 638 -6.51 -20.36 -1.18
C GLU A 638 -5.68 -19.40 -2.05
N ALA A 639 -5.93 -18.09 -1.94
CA ALA A 639 -5.12 -17.09 -2.62
C ALA A 639 -3.70 -17.08 -2.06
N LEU A 640 -3.53 -17.18 -0.74
CA LEU A 640 -2.20 -17.29 -0.13
C LEU A 640 -1.47 -18.56 -0.59
N ASP A 641 -2.15 -19.70 -0.58
CA ASP A 641 -1.63 -20.97 -1.07
C ASP A 641 -1.13 -20.86 -2.52
N ARG A 642 -1.98 -20.41 -3.46
CA ARG A 642 -1.62 -20.23 -4.87
C ARG A 642 -0.44 -19.27 -5.03
N SER A 643 -0.44 -18.18 -4.28
CA SER A 643 0.61 -17.16 -4.37
C SER A 643 1.96 -17.70 -3.89
N LEU A 644 1.99 -18.47 -2.81
CA LEU A 644 3.22 -19.07 -2.31
C LEU A 644 3.74 -20.19 -3.22
N ARG A 645 2.84 -20.98 -3.83
CA ARG A 645 3.20 -21.93 -4.89
C ARG A 645 3.87 -21.22 -6.06
N ASP A 646 3.25 -20.16 -6.56
CA ASP A 646 3.78 -19.37 -7.67
C ASP A 646 5.16 -18.77 -7.33
N VAL A 647 5.28 -18.08 -6.20
CA VAL A 647 6.54 -17.43 -5.77
C VAL A 647 7.65 -18.46 -5.55
N ARG A 648 7.38 -19.57 -4.85
CA ARG A 648 8.40 -20.57 -4.56
C ARG A 648 8.75 -21.44 -5.77
N SER A 649 7.85 -21.55 -6.75
CA SER A 649 8.13 -22.26 -8.01
C SER A 649 9.25 -21.62 -8.84
N VAL A 650 9.53 -20.32 -8.63
CA VAL A 650 10.65 -19.61 -9.24
C VAL A 650 11.99 -20.15 -8.74
N VAL A 651 12.05 -20.57 -7.48
CA VAL A 651 13.24 -21.16 -6.86
C VAL A 651 13.35 -22.63 -7.27
N ASP A 652 12.27 -23.39 -7.13
CA ASP A 652 12.18 -24.78 -7.56
C ASP A 652 10.74 -25.11 -7.99
N ARG A 653 10.58 -25.57 -9.23
CA ARG A 653 9.27 -25.95 -9.80
C ARG A 653 8.54 -26.99 -8.97
N TRP A 654 9.23 -27.84 -8.20
CA TRP A 654 8.61 -28.80 -7.31
C TRP A 654 7.61 -28.16 -6.33
N PHE A 655 7.90 -26.94 -5.85
CA PHE A 655 7.04 -26.23 -4.92
C PHE A 655 5.69 -25.81 -5.53
N MET A 656 5.55 -25.76 -6.85
CA MET A 656 4.28 -25.46 -7.52
C MET A 656 3.19 -26.48 -7.18
N HIS A 657 3.57 -27.72 -6.88
CA HIS A 657 2.64 -28.82 -6.59
C HIS A 657 2.45 -29.06 -5.09
N LYS A 658 3.10 -28.28 -4.23
CA LYS A 658 3.03 -28.41 -2.77
C LYS A 658 2.13 -27.33 -2.18
N PRO A 659 1.19 -27.66 -1.28
CA PRO A 659 0.44 -26.65 -0.53
C PRO A 659 1.35 -25.60 0.09
N PHE A 660 0.96 -24.33 -0.02
CA PHE A 660 1.70 -23.14 0.42
C PHE A 660 3.15 -23.10 -0.05
N GLY A 661 3.42 -23.68 -1.23
CA GLY A 661 4.78 -23.80 -1.77
C GLY A 661 5.70 -24.67 -0.91
N GLY A 662 5.17 -25.59 -0.10
CA GLY A 662 5.91 -26.44 0.83
C GLY A 662 6.29 -25.77 2.15
N ILE A 663 5.62 -24.69 2.54
CA ILE A 663 5.74 -24.11 3.89
C ILE A 663 4.84 -24.90 4.84
N THR A 664 5.32 -25.21 6.04
CA THR A 664 4.47 -25.80 7.08
C THR A 664 3.52 -24.74 7.62
N VAL A 665 2.22 -25.04 7.62
CA VAL A 665 1.16 -24.12 8.04
C VAL A 665 0.35 -24.71 9.19
N VAL A 666 0.07 -23.90 10.20
CA VAL A 666 -0.74 -24.26 11.36
C VAL A 666 -1.91 -23.30 11.47
N PHE A 667 -3.10 -23.82 11.21
CA PHE A 667 -4.35 -23.11 11.37
C PHE A 667 -4.90 -23.32 12.78
N GLY A 668 -5.36 -22.26 13.41
CA GLY A 668 -5.97 -22.23 14.73
C GLY A 668 -7.42 -21.78 14.67
N GLY A 669 -8.27 -22.35 15.51
CA GLY A 669 -9.63 -21.85 15.68
C GLY A 669 -10.55 -22.82 16.43
N ASP A 670 -11.78 -22.39 16.60
CA ASP A 670 -12.89 -23.22 17.08
C ASP A 670 -14.00 -23.19 16.02
N LEU A 671 -14.40 -24.36 15.50
CA LEU A 671 -15.41 -24.43 14.44
C LEU A 671 -16.81 -24.04 14.93
N ARG A 672 -16.98 -23.87 16.25
CA ARG A 672 -18.20 -23.34 16.89
C ARG A 672 -18.25 -21.81 16.88
N GLN A 673 -17.15 -21.14 16.51
CA GLN A 673 -17.11 -19.69 16.39
C GLN A 673 -17.89 -19.23 15.15
N ILE A 674 -18.08 -17.91 15.08
CA ILE A 674 -18.79 -17.27 13.97
C ILE A 674 -18.13 -17.59 12.62
N LEU A 675 -18.98 -17.80 11.61
CA LEU A 675 -18.57 -18.03 10.23
C LEU A 675 -18.11 -16.70 9.57
N PRO A 676 -17.52 -16.75 8.36
CA PRO A 676 -17.09 -15.55 7.67
C PRO A 676 -18.25 -14.59 7.42
N ILE A 677 -18.00 -13.30 7.67
CA ILE A 677 -19.01 -12.25 7.46
C ILE A 677 -19.07 -11.92 5.97
N ILE A 678 -20.18 -12.29 5.32
CA ILE A 678 -20.43 -12.03 3.90
C ILE A 678 -21.75 -11.27 3.77
N PRO A 679 -21.71 -9.94 3.53
CA PRO A 679 -22.91 -9.12 3.49
C PRO A 679 -23.92 -9.62 2.44
N GLY A 680 -25.16 -9.89 2.88
CA GLY A 680 -26.25 -10.31 2.01
C GLY A 680 -26.20 -11.77 1.53
N ALA A 681 -25.26 -12.59 2.02
CA ALA A 681 -25.19 -14.01 1.66
C ALA A 681 -26.20 -14.87 2.46
N SER A 682 -26.73 -15.91 1.82
CA SER A 682 -27.53 -16.94 2.50
C SER A 682 -26.66 -17.80 3.42
N ARG A 683 -27.26 -18.48 4.40
CA ARG A 683 -26.56 -19.41 5.31
C ARG A 683 -25.76 -20.47 4.55
N THR A 684 -26.34 -21.05 3.50
CA THR A 684 -25.66 -22.03 2.63
C THR A 684 -24.44 -21.42 1.95
N ASN A 685 -24.55 -20.19 1.45
CA ASN A 685 -23.42 -19.50 0.83
C ASN A 685 -22.32 -19.23 1.85
N VAL A 686 -22.65 -18.73 3.04
CA VAL A 686 -21.68 -18.49 4.13
C VAL A 686 -20.92 -19.77 4.47
N VAL A 687 -21.62 -20.90 4.61
CA VAL A 687 -20.99 -22.22 4.85
C VAL A 687 -20.06 -22.59 3.69
N ASN A 688 -20.49 -22.43 2.44
CA ASN A 688 -19.66 -22.71 1.25
C ASN A 688 -18.37 -21.89 1.20
N PHE A 689 -18.33 -20.72 1.85
CA PHE A 689 -17.15 -19.86 1.91
C PHE A 689 -16.24 -20.11 3.12
N THR A 690 -16.56 -21.10 3.96
CA THR A 690 -15.69 -21.52 5.07
C THR A 690 -14.51 -22.36 4.60
N MET A 691 -13.44 -22.39 5.40
CA MET A 691 -12.26 -23.21 5.15
C MET A 691 -12.58 -24.71 5.00
N CYS A 692 -13.59 -25.21 5.72
CA CYS A 692 -14.00 -26.62 5.65
C CYS A 692 -14.48 -27.05 4.25
N ASN A 693 -14.89 -26.09 3.41
CA ASN A 693 -15.25 -26.32 2.01
C ASN A 693 -14.13 -25.94 1.02
N SER A 694 -12.91 -25.71 1.51
CA SER A 694 -11.74 -25.51 0.65
C SER A 694 -11.16 -26.87 0.23
N PRO A 695 -10.64 -27.01 -1.01
CA PRO A 695 -9.90 -28.21 -1.42
C PRO A 695 -8.69 -28.52 -0.52
N LEU A 696 -8.15 -27.51 0.15
CA LEU A 696 -7.03 -27.67 1.10
C LEU A 696 -7.42 -28.47 2.35
N TRP A 697 -8.72 -28.59 2.66
CA TRP A 697 -9.23 -29.27 3.85
C TRP A 697 -8.90 -30.77 3.87
N GLU A 698 -8.84 -31.41 2.70
CA GLU A 698 -8.56 -32.85 2.60
C GLU A 698 -7.11 -33.20 3.00
N ASP A 699 -6.20 -32.24 2.83
CA ASP A 699 -4.77 -32.39 3.12
C ASP A 699 -4.40 -31.98 4.57
N LEU A 700 -5.38 -31.57 5.38
CA LEU A 700 -5.17 -31.02 6.73
C LEU A 700 -5.14 -32.10 7.82
N HIS A 701 -4.11 -32.05 8.66
CA HIS A 701 -4.03 -32.82 9.89
C HIS A 701 -4.78 -32.12 11.02
N VAL A 702 -6.00 -32.57 11.31
CA VAL A 702 -6.82 -32.03 12.39
C VAL A 702 -6.33 -32.57 13.74
N LEU A 703 -5.99 -31.65 14.65
CA LEU A 703 -5.52 -31.91 16.01
C LEU A 703 -6.46 -31.22 16.99
N HIS A 704 -6.70 -31.84 18.15
CA HIS A 704 -7.69 -31.36 19.11
C HIS A 704 -7.07 -30.96 20.45
N LEU A 705 -7.45 -29.78 20.94
CA LEU A 705 -7.22 -29.35 22.32
C LEU A 705 -8.56 -29.36 23.06
N THR A 706 -8.68 -30.22 24.08
CA THR A 706 -9.90 -30.38 24.89
C THR A 706 -9.70 -30.02 26.34
N VAL A 707 -8.45 -29.86 26.79
CA VAL A 707 -8.14 -29.48 28.17
C VAL A 707 -8.35 -27.98 28.34
N ASN A 708 -9.34 -27.60 29.15
CA ASN A 708 -9.59 -26.21 29.51
C ASN A 708 -8.56 -25.72 30.54
N MET A 709 -7.60 -24.92 30.10
CA MET A 709 -6.53 -24.39 30.94
C MET A 709 -7.04 -23.40 31.99
N ARG A 710 -8.20 -22.76 31.78
CA ARG A 710 -8.81 -21.88 32.79
C ARG A 710 -9.18 -22.64 34.06
N LEU A 711 -9.56 -23.92 33.96
CA LEU A 711 -9.89 -24.77 35.12
C LEU A 711 -8.66 -25.23 35.92
N LEU A 712 -7.46 -25.11 35.33
CA LEU A 712 -6.21 -25.59 35.93
C LEU A 712 -5.50 -24.54 36.79
N ARG A 713 -6.05 -23.32 36.91
CA ARG A 713 -5.50 -22.32 37.82
C ARG A 713 -5.57 -22.79 39.27
N SER A 714 -4.58 -22.40 40.07
CA SER A 714 -4.41 -22.77 41.48
C SER A 714 -5.13 -21.83 42.45
N ASP A 715 -5.68 -20.71 41.98
CA ASP A 715 -6.19 -19.60 42.79
C ASP A 715 -7.72 -19.60 43.00
N PHE A 716 -8.38 -20.75 42.88
CA PHE A 716 -9.82 -20.85 43.11
C PHE A 716 -10.18 -20.91 44.59
N GLY A 717 -11.18 -20.13 44.99
CA GLY A 717 -11.87 -20.31 46.27
C GLY A 717 -12.66 -21.62 46.33
N PRO A 718 -13.18 -22.01 47.51
CA PRO A 718 -14.00 -23.22 47.65
C PRO A 718 -15.22 -23.18 46.72
N GLY A 719 -15.45 -24.25 45.94
CA GLY A 719 -16.62 -24.38 45.05
C GLY A 719 -16.51 -23.72 43.66
N GLN A 720 -15.71 -22.66 43.49
CA GLN A 720 -15.59 -21.91 42.23
C GLN A 720 -15.14 -22.76 41.03
N ARG A 721 -14.29 -23.76 41.26
CA ARG A 721 -13.82 -24.66 40.19
C ARG A 721 -14.94 -25.52 39.62
N ASP A 722 -15.88 -25.96 40.46
CA ASP A 722 -17.01 -26.80 40.04
C ASP A 722 -18.08 -25.97 39.34
N GLU A 723 -18.32 -24.72 39.79
CA GLU A 723 -19.16 -23.75 39.08
C GLU A 723 -18.61 -23.45 37.68
N LEU A 724 -17.32 -23.10 37.57
CA LEU A 724 -16.68 -22.81 36.29
C LEU A 724 -16.67 -24.03 35.36
N ARG A 725 -16.53 -25.24 35.91
CA ARG A 725 -16.64 -26.50 35.15
C ARG A 725 -18.05 -26.69 34.61
N THR A 726 -19.07 -26.41 35.41
CA THR A 726 -20.48 -26.53 35.03
C THR A 726 -20.82 -25.54 33.92
N PHE A 727 -20.42 -24.28 34.07
CA PHE A 727 -20.56 -23.24 33.05
C PHE A 727 -19.83 -23.59 31.75
N ALA A 728 -18.57 -24.05 31.85
CA ALA A 728 -17.80 -24.45 30.66
C ALA A 728 -18.44 -25.63 29.92
N LYS A 729 -19.02 -26.59 30.64
CA LYS A 729 -19.76 -27.70 30.04
C LYS A 729 -21.04 -27.20 29.34
N TRP A 730 -21.83 -26.35 30.00
CA TRP A 730 -23.04 -25.76 29.40
C TRP A 730 -22.71 -24.99 28.11
N LEU A 731 -21.65 -24.19 28.10
CA LEU A 731 -21.21 -23.45 26.91
C LEU A 731 -20.79 -24.37 25.75
N LEU A 732 -20.15 -25.49 26.04
CA LEU A 732 -19.81 -26.50 25.02
C LEU A 732 -21.06 -27.20 24.50
N ASP A 733 -21.99 -27.57 25.40
CA ASP A 733 -23.25 -28.22 25.02
C ASP A 733 -24.11 -27.28 24.13
N ILE A 734 -24.04 -25.95 24.32
CA ILE A 734 -24.61 -24.96 23.39
C ILE A 734 -23.95 -25.04 22.01
N GLY A 735 -22.61 -24.91 21.98
CA GLY A 735 -21.87 -24.85 20.72
C GLY A 735 -21.92 -26.15 19.91
N ASP A 736 -22.10 -27.29 20.58
CA ASP A 736 -22.28 -28.60 19.96
C ASP A 736 -23.75 -28.89 19.58
N GLY A 737 -24.70 -28.03 19.96
CA GLY A 737 -26.14 -28.22 19.69
C GLY A 737 -26.76 -29.37 20.49
N CYS A 738 -26.22 -29.68 21.67
CA CYS A 738 -26.65 -30.79 22.52
C CYS A 738 -27.75 -30.40 23.52
N LEU A 739 -28.08 -29.11 23.64
CA LEU A 739 -29.13 -28.65 24.54
C LEU A 739 -30.54 -28.96 23.99
N PRO A 740 -31.51 -29.28 24.87
CA PRO A 740 -32.88 -29.52 24.44
C PRO A 740 -33.53 -28.22 23.96
N ALA A 741 -34.17 -28.27 22.78
CA ALA A 741 -34.98 -27.15 22.27
C ALA A 741 -36.28 -27.01 23.07
N VAL A 742 -36.64 -25.78 23.44
CA VAL A 742 -37.82 -25.48 24.27
C VAL A 742 -39.13 -25.63 23.49
N SER A 743 -39.08 -25.52 22.16
CA SER A 743 -40.19 -25.79 21.24
C SER A 743 -39.66 -25.99 19.81
N PRO A 744 -40.27 -26.87 18.98
CA PRO A 744 -40.00 -26.87 17.55
C PRO A 744 -40.48 -25.52 16.98
N SER A 745 -39.55 -24.67 16.56
CA SER A 745 -39.86 -23.43 15.85
C SER A 745 -40.18 -23.77 14.38
N ASP A 746 -41.31 -23.25 13.88
CA ASP A 746 -41.65 -23.29 12.45
C ASP A 746 -40.84 -22.27 11.62
N ASP A 747 -40.03 -21.45 12.29
CA ASP A 747 -39.25 -20.36 11.70
C ASP A 747 -37.82 -20.81 11.36
N GLN A 748 -37.30 -20.33 10.22
CA GLN A 748 -36.00 -20.69 9.63
C GLN A 748 -34.75 -20.25 10.45
N ASP A 749 -34.95 -19.72 11.66
CA ASP A 749 -33.94 -18.98 12.43
C ASP A 749 -33.26 -19.78 13.57
N GLY A 750 -33.61 -21.05 13.76
CA GLY A 750 -32.89 -22.00 14.62
C GLY A 750 -33.62 -22.41 15.90
N ASP A 751 -32.98 -23.30 16.68
CA ASP A 751 -33.52 -23.85 17.92
C ASP A 751 -33.46 -22.83 19.06
N LEU A 752 -34.57 -22.71 19.81
CA LEU A 752 -34.62 -21.89 21.03
C LEU A 752 -34.12 -22.69 22.23
N ILE A 753 -33.15 -22.14 22.95
CA ILE A 753 -32.60 -22.71 24.19
C ILE A 753 -33.02 -21.89 25.41
N GLU A 754 -33.19 -22.55 26.54
CA GLU A 754 -33.43 -21.89 27.83
C GLU A 754 -32.10 -21.45 28.46
N ILE A 755 -31.99 -20.16 28.83
CA ILE A 755 -30.83 -19.63 29.56
C ILE A 755 -31.04 -19.90 31.05
N PRO A 756 -30.06 -20.50 31.76
CA PRO A 756 -30.13 -20.72 33.20
C PRO A 756 -30.48 -19.46 34.00
N ASP A 757 -31.36 -19.61 34.99
CA ASP A 757 -31.87 -18.52 35.83
C ASP A 757 -30.76 -17.72 36.54
N ASP A 758 -29.64 -18.37 36.88
CA ASP A 758 -28.47 -17.78 37.53
C ASP A 758 -27.65 -16.87 36.60
N LEU A 759 -27.86 -16.96 35.28
CA LEU A 759 -27.24 -16.10 34.27
C LEU A 759 -28.12 -14.90 33.87
N LEU A 760 -29.35 -14.82 34.39
CA LEU A 760 -30.31 -13.78 34.03
C LEU A 760 -30.24 -12.58 34.98
N VAL A 761 -30.01 -11.40 34.42
CA VAL A 761 -30.17 -10.14 35.16
C VAL A 761 -31.65 -9.76 35.17
N ARG A 762 -32.29 -9.81 36.35
CA ARG A 762 -33.70 -9.42 36.51
C ARG A 762 -33.80 -7.92 36.78
N PHE A 763 -34.62 -7.22 36.01
CA PHE A 763 -34.73 -5.77 36.10
C PHE A 763 -36.19 -5.29 36.02
N ASN A 764 -36.44 -4.12 36.59
CA ASN A 764 -37.68 -3.36 36.44
C ASN A 764 -37.32 -1.95 35.95
N GLY A 765 -37.81 -1.55 34.78
CA GLY A 765 -37.46 -0.26 34.16
C GLY A 765 -36.48 -0.41 33.00
N ASP A 766 -35.45 0.41 32.95
CA ASP A 766 -34.51 0.46 31.81
C ASP A 766 -33.49 -0.72 31.86
N PRO A 767 -33.50 -1.62 30.86
CA PRO A 767 -32.57 -2.75 30.79
C PRO A 767 -31.10 -2.33 30.73
N LEU A 768 -30.78 -1.21 30.08
CA LEU A 768 -29.39 -0.75 29.93
C LEU A 768 -28.80 -0.37 31.29
N ASN A 769 -29.52 0.44 32.05
CA ASN A 769 -29.11 0.83 33.39
C ASN A 769 -28.99 -0.36 34.35
N ALA A 770 -29.92 -1.32 34.27
CA ALA A 770 -29.83 -2.53 35.08
C ALA A 770 -28.60 -3.39 34.74
N MET A 771 -28.26 -3.52 33.46
CA MET A 771 -27.06 -4.24 33.03
C MET A 771 -25.78 -3.52 33.45
N VAL A 772 -25.75 -2.19 33.35
CA VAL A 772 -24.63 -1.37 33.82
C VAL A 772 -24.44 -1.52 35.33
N GLU A 773 -25.51 -1.43 36.13
CA GLU A 773 -25.40 -1.55 37.59
C GLU A 773 -25.00 -2.96 38.04
N GLU A 774 -25.47 -4.01 37.36
CA GLU A 774 -25.10 -5.39 37.69
C GLU A 774 -23.61 -5.68 37.39
N ILE A 775 -23.13 -5.25 36.21
CA ILE A 775 -21.75 -5.50 35.79
C ILE A 775 -20.78 -4.52 36.46
N TYR A 776 -21.16 -3.25 36.56
CA TYR A 776 -20.41 -2.16 37.17
C TYR A 776 -21.16 -1.56 38.38
N PRO A 777 -21.28 -2.32 39.50
CA PRO A 777 -21.97 -1.85 40.70
C PRO A 777 -21.25 -0.65 41.33
N ARG A 778 -22.01 0.41 41.63
CA ARG A 778 -21.48 1.70 42.13
C ARG A 778 -20.38 2.28 41.23
N PHE A 779 -20.59 2.27 39.92
CA PHE A 779 -19.60 2.78 38.95
C PHE A 779 -19.05 4.17 39.29
N VAL A 780 -19.90 5.09 39.77
CA VAL A 780 -19.49 6.47 40.14
C VAL A 780 -18.44 6.50 41.28
N ASP A 781 -18.39 5.50 42.13
CA ASP A 781 -17.39 5.38 43.20
C ASP A 781 -16.08 4.73 42.69
N HIS A 782 -16.16 3.99 41.57
CA HIS A 782 -15.11 3.09 41.09
C HIS A 782 -14.62 3.39 39.66
N TYR A 783 -15.10 4.45 39.01
CA TYR A 783 -14.76 4.78 37.62
C TYR A 783 -13.26 5.03 37.39
N ALA A 784 -12.50 5.33 38.46
CA ALA A 784 -11.05 5.51 38.41
C ALA A 784 -10.26 4.25 38.85
N ASP A 785 -10.92 3.21 39.36
CA ASP A 785 -10.29 1.97 39.81
C ASP A 785 -10.06 1.01 38.63
N ARG A 786 -8.79 0.75 38.36
CA ARG A 786 -8.35 -0.01 37.17
C ARG A 786 -8.55 -1.50 37.32
N LEU A 787 -8.36 -2.01 38.53
CA LEU A 787 -8.57 -3.43 38.81
C LEU A 787 -10.06 -3.74 38.74
N TYR A 788 -10.90 -2.82 39.21
CA TYR A 788 -12.34 -2.89 39.06
C TYR A 788 -12.76 -2.92 37.58
N LEU A 789 -12.28 -1.98 36.76
CA LEU A 789 -12.68 -1.89 35.35
C LEU A 789 -12.13 -3.04 34.50
N SER A 790 -10.86 -3.43 34.66
CA SER A 790 -10.20 -4.45 33.82
C SER A 790 -10.77 -5.87 33.95
N GLN A 791 -11.52 -6.15 35.02
CA GLN A 791 -12.12 -7.45 35.27
C GLN A 791 -13.53 -7.59 34.70
N ARG A 792 -14.06 -6.55 34.03
CA ARG A 792 -15.45 -6.42 33.61
C ARG A 792 -15.53 -5.98 32.16
N ALA A 793 -16.48 -6.56 31.43
CA ALA A 793 -16.78 -6.15 30.07
C ALA A 793 -18.24 -6.45 29.77
N VAL A 794 -18.87 -5.59 28.96
CA VAL A 794 -20.18 -5.85 28.37
C VAL A 794 -19.97 -6.11 26.88
N VAL A 795 -20.48 -7.25 26.41
CA VAL A 795 -20.40 -7.65 25.00
C VAL A 795 -21.81 -7.75 24.46
N THR A 796 -22.07 -7.09 23.32
CA THR A 796 -23.40 -7.10 22.68
C THR A 796 -23.27 -7.43 21.19
N PRO A 797 -24.31 -7.99 20.55
CA PRO A 797 -24.24 -8.41 19.15
C PRO A 797 -24.22 -7.25 18.14
N PHE A 798 -24.61 -6.02 18.54
CA PHE A 798 -24.74 -4.89 17.64
C PHE A 798 -23.95 -3.68 18.12
N ASN A 799 -23.16 -3.07 17.23
CA ASN A 799 -22.38 -1.86 17.53
C ASN A 799 -23.27 -0.71 18.02
N THR A 800 -24.50 -0.57 17.52
CA THR A 800 -25.42 0.47 17.99
C THR A 800 -25.76 0.35 19.48
N VAL A 801 -25.78 -0.88 20.01
CA VAL A 801 -26.01 -1.13 21.44
C VAL A 801 -24.72 -0.91 22.23
N VAL A 802 -23.57 -1.32 21.68
CA VAL A 802 -22.24 -0.99 22.24
C VAL A 802 -22.09 0.53 22.41
N ASP A 803 -22.40 1.30 21.36
CA ASP A 803 -22.30 2.76 21.36
C ASP A 803 -23.23 3.38 22.40
N ALA A 804 -24.46 2.87 22.54
CA ALA A 804 -25.41 3.34 23.55
C ALA A 804 -24.95 3.05 24.98
N ILE A 805 -24.41 1.85 25.24
CA ILE A 805 -23.85 1.48 26.56
C ILE A 805 -22.63 2.35 26.87
N ASN A 806 -21.70 2.48 25.93
CA ASN A 806 -20.50 3.29 26.09
C ASN A 806 -20.86 4.75 26.36
N GLN A 807 -21.83 5.31 25.64
CA GLN A 807 -22.29 6.67 25.89
C GLN A 807 -22.90 6.81 27.30
N THR A 808 -23.75 5.87 27.71
CA THR A 808 -24.34 5.86 29.06
C THR A 808 -23.26 5.80 30.14
N MET A 809 -22.23 4.96 29.95
CA MET A 809 -21.09 4.85 30.87
C MET A 809 -20.25 6.14 30.88
N LEU A 810 -19.99 6.75 29.72
CA LEU A 810 -19.26 8.01 29.60
C LEU A 810 -19.99 9.16 30.30
N ASP A 811 -21.32 9.22 30.20
CA ASP A 811 -22.14 10.24 30.85
C ASP A 811 -22.11 10.15 32.39
N LEU A 812 -21.81 8.97 32.95
CA LEU A 812 -21.66 8.74 34.39
C LEU A 812 -20.28 9.15 34.93
N ILE A 813 -19.27 9.35 34.06
CA ILE A 813 -17.92 9.72 34.48
C ILE A 813 -17.89 11.21 34.84
N PRO A 814 -17.55 11.57 36.09
CA PRO A 814 -17.46 12.98 36.47
C PRO A 814 -16.25 13.64 35.80
N GLY A 815 -16.49 14.63 34.95
CA GLY A 815 -15.43 15.34 34.23
C GLY A 815 -15.94 16.21 33.09
N THR A 816 -15.00 16.84 32.38
CA THR A 816 -15.31 17.60 31.16
C THR A 816 -15.09 16.67 29.97
N SER A 817 -16.11 16.48 29.12
CA SER A 817 -15.94 15.73 27.88
C SER A 817 -15.04 16.48 26.90
N VAL A 818 -14.26 15.74 26.12
CA VAL A 818 -13.42 16.30 25.05
C VAL A 818 -13.72 15.50 23.79
N ASP A 819 -14.28 16.18 22.79
CA ASP A 819 -14.59 15.56 21.50
C ASP A 819 -13.35 15.58 20.59
N TYR A 820 -12.98 14.41 20.07
CA TYR A 820 -11.89 14.25 19.12
C TYR A 820 -12.45 13.88 17.75
N PHE A 821 -12.44 14.84 16.83
CA PHE A 821 -12.92 14.62 15.46
C PHE A 821 -11.82 13.99 14.60
N SER A 822 -12.15 12.94 13.84
CA SER A 822 -11.27 12.45 12.78
C SER A 822 -11.21 13.45 11.64
N TYR A 823 -10.01 13.71 11.12
CA TYR A 823 -9.79 14.65 10.03
C TYR A 823 -9.67 13.86 8.72
N ASP A 824 -10.80 13.65 8.04
CA ASP A 824 -10.88 12.82 6.83
C ASP A 824 -10.56 13.57 5.53
N LYS A 825 -10.20 14.86 5.63
CA LYS A 825 -9.85 15.76 4.51
C LYS A 825 -8.72 16.71 4.88
N VAL A 826 -7.95 17.20 3.90
CA VAL A 826 -6.91 18.21 4.13
C VAL A 826 -7.58 19.59 4.29
N GLY A 827 -7.17 20.35 5.30
CA GLY A 827 -7.68 21.70 5.54
C GLY A 827 -7.20 22.68 4.47
N GLU A 828 -8.10 23.55 4.00
CA GLU A 828 -7.79 24.63 3.08
C GLU A 828 -6.87 25.67 3.76
N SER A 829 -5.76 26.02 3.13
CA SER A 829 -4.92 27.14 3.57
C SER A 829 -5.72 28.44 3.48
N SER A 830 -5.64 29.25 4.53
CA SER A 830 -6.38 30.49 4.80
C SER A 830 -6.09 31.67 3.84
N SER A 831 -6.29 31.47 2.54
CA SER A 831 -6.57 32.54 1.61
C SER A 831 -8.03 32.39 1.18
N ILE A 832 -8.80 33.47 1.28
CA ILE A 832 -10.19 33.56 0.81
C ILE A 832 -10.22 33.08 -0.66
N ASP A 833 -10.53 31.81 -0.86
CA ASP A 833 -10.65 31.18 -2.16
C ASP A 833 -12.06 31.52 -2.65
N THR A 834 -12.15 32.33 -3.69
CA THR A 834 -13.41 32.57 -4.39
C THR A 834 -13.75 31.34 -5.22
N GLY A 835 -14.00 30.20 -4.56
CA GLY A 835 -14.83 29.05 -4.95
C GLY A 835 -14.67 28.37 -6.31
N GLU A 836 -13.80 28.82 -7.21
CA GLU A 836 -13.70 28.32 -8.59
C GLU A 836 -12.27 27.91 -8.98
N SER A 837 -11.27 27.99 -8.10
CA SER A 837 -9.86 27.92 -8.50
C SER A 837 -9.22 26.52 -8.59
N SER A 838 -9.96 25.43 -8.37
CA SER A 838 -9.42 24.07 -8.56
C SER A 838 -10.45 23.07 -9.11
N PRO A 839 -10.42 22.73 -10.41
CA PRO A 839 -11.32 21.76 -11.02
C PRO A 839 -10.86 20.30 -10.91
N TYR A 840 -9.65 20.02 -10.40
CA TYR A 840 -9.19 18.65 -10.19
C TYR A 840 -10.01 17.97 -9.09
N PRO A 841 -10.40 16.70 -9.24
CA PRO A 841 -11.16 16.00 -8.21
C PRO A 841 -10.34 15.90 -6.92
N VAL A 842 -10.74 16.66 -5.90
CA VAL A 842 -10.33 16.45 -4.50
C VAL A 842 -10.90 15.13 -4.00
#